data_AF-A0A5C5YTJ9-F1
#
_entry.id   AF-A0A5C5YTJ9-F1
#
_cell.length_a   1.000
_cell.length_b   1.000
_cell.length_c   1.000
_cell.angle_alpha   90.00
_cell.angle_beta   90.00
_cell.angle_gamma   90.00
#
_symmetry.space_group_name_H-M   'P 1'
#
loop_
_entity.id
_entity.type
_entity.pdbx_description
1 polymer ?
#
loop_
_entity_poly.entity_id
_entity_poly.type
_entity_poly.pdbx_seq_one_letter_code
_entity_poly.pdbx_strand_id
1 'polypeptide(L)'
;MLLTPQGNRSLSRLFMVLALMLGTSEAYSFDVFWTGTTGSWITSSSWDSLAVPDAFFEDVAIINNGGTATLNTTAIDAAGIALGYVENGSGTVVIQNGGSLTLVETAGAAVDVAPNGAANIGFEGGTGNEGDSGLIEVQGGGSLTVVTYDINQNGVLRIGTGAGSATVATSTGSLFSNGTVEVIGPGHNISIANNLVFEAKGEGSSRFVPRITNASTHSVITVGGAATLAGTLAPVFDGYTPQIGDSWDLIDAPTVGGAFNVDSSSVGTLPAGTAIVTRQRSGGSGSILEMVYKAVPTMRVNTDTGVVTLTSESGNAVNLIGYSVVSDGGQLTPGAWNSLADQGQGAWEEAGTPTVNAVNELIPQGSFALGGTTYNLGAIYNPPTEFGVAASIEFEYAEDGDERSSFGVVELSGAFADNNLVLTVDPTTGEGQLRNSSPFIIQVQGYSVLSGSGSLDDANWTSLESGSAAGWDDAASDEFSLNELVPTGDALIGAGQSYSLGDMFLVGGDEDLTLEFVLSVDGVAEVRQGLVQYGAIPAGVPGDYNNNGIVDAADYTIWRDNVGPGSLPNEGGISPGTVDNADYAFWASRYGSTSGVGAGAGAAPASVPEPGALAAVLWGLLAACGLVARRRPAFCRV
;
A
#
# COMPACT_ATOMS: atom_id res chain seq x y z
N MET A 1 41.43 -83.69 66.36
CA MET A 1 42.88 -83.38 66.26
C MET A 1 43.12 -82.79 64.88
N LEU A 2 43.28 -81.47 64.84
CA LEU A 2 43.85 -80.56 63.84
C LEU A 2 44.11 -81.07 62.39
N LEU A 3 43.53 -80.37 61.39
CA LEU A 3 44.24 -79.42 60.49
C LEU A 3 43.31 -78.90 59.36
N THR A 4 43.32 -77.58 59.16
CA THR A 4 43.04 -76.80 57.93
C THR A 4 44.41 -76.35 57.32
N PRO A 5 44.54 -75.57 56.21
CA PRO A 5 43.64 -75.17 55.10
C PRO A 5 44.33 -75.18 53.68
N GLN A 6 43.66 -74.52 52.70
CA GLN A 6 44.10 -73.96 51.39
C GLN A 6 43.70 -74.82 50.17
N GLY A 7 43.09 -74.34 49.09
CA GLY A 7 42.70 -73.00 48.64
C GLY A 7 42.37 -73.05 47.13
N ASN A 8 41.18 -72.55 46.78
CA ASN A 8 40.71 -72.01 45.48
C ASN A 8 40.83 -72.75 44.12
N ARG A 9 39.63 -73.13 43.62
CA ARG A 9 38.94 -72.75 42.37
C ARG A 9 39.64 -72.94 41.00
N SER A 10 39.00 -73.74 40.13
CA SER A 10 38.58 -73.31 38.78
C SER A 10 37.61 -74.31 38.13
N LEU A 11 36.68 -73.79 37.33
CA LEU A 11 35.48 -74.39 36.77
C LEU A 11 35.71 -75.47 35.68
N SER A 12 34.70 -76.32 35.48
CA SER A 12 34.55 -77.17 34.28
C SER A 12 33.08 -77.33 33.88
N ARG A 13 32.83 -77.03 32.59
CA ARG A 13 31.73 -77.48 31.68
C ARG A 13 30.35 -76.83 31.87
N LEU A 14 29.48 -76.65 30.85
CA LEU A 14 29.51 -76.59 29.38
C LEU A 14 28.02 -76.44 28.95
N PHE A 15 27.74 -75.62 27.92
CA PHE A 15 26.51 -75.51 27.10
C PHE A 15 25.20 -74.98 27.71
N MET A 16 24.79 -73.78 27.27
CA MET A 16 23.41 -73.54 26.85
C MET A 16 23.35 -72.46 25.75
N VAL A 17 22.59 -72.80 24.72
CA VAL A 17 22.25 -72.02 23.52
C VAL A 17 21.60 -70.68 23.90
N LEU A 18 22.04 -69.56 23.32
CA LEU A 18 21.20 -68.36 23.20
C LEU A 18 21.29 -67.82 21.78
N ALA A 19 20.13 -67.75 21.16
CA ALA A 19 19.90 -67.36 19.78
C ALA A 19 20.42 -65.95 19.49
N LEU A 20 20.88 -65.78 18.25
CA LEU A 20 20.92 -64.52 17.52
C LEU A 20 19.63 -63.73 17.80
N MET A 21 19.68 -62.73 18.67
CA MET A 21 18.81 -61.57 18.58
C MET A 21 19.59 -60.52 17.79
N LEU A 22 19.55 -60.62 16.46
CA LEU A 22 19.52 -59.42 15.62
C LEU A 22 18.15 -58.79 15.87
N GLY A 23 17.97 -58.18 17.04
CA GLY A 23 16.97 -57.15 17.17
C GLY A 23 17.45 -56.02 16.28
N THR A 24 16.66 -55.64 15.30
CA THR A 24 16.72 -54.28 14.77
C THR A 24 16.54 -53.36 15.98
N SER A 25 17.64 -52.86 16.56
CA SER A 25 17.55 -51.67 17.38
C SER A 25 17.06 -50.60 16.42
N GLU A 26 15.79 -50.22 16.53
CA GLU A 26 15.37 -48.92 16.02
C GLU A 26 16.31 -47.92 16.70
N ALA A 27 17.21 -47.33 15.92
CA ALA A 27 17.99 -46.19 16.39
C ALA A 27 16.95 -45.10 16.70
N TYR A 28 16.95 -44.64 17.94
CA TYR A 28 16.18 -43.46 18.31
C TYR A 28 17.05 -42.28 17.91
N SER A 29 16.48 -41.33 17.18
CA SER A 29 17.14 -40.03 16.96
C SER A 29 17.42 -39.36 18.31
N PHE A 30 18.50 -38.59 18.39
CA PHE A 30 18.79 -37.76 19.55
C PHE A 30 18.76 -36.29 19.14
N ASP A 31 17.88 -35.52 19.75
CA ASP A 31 17.91 -34.07 19.62
C ASP A 31 19.11 -33.52 20.40
N VAL A 32 19.91 -32.68 19.76
CA VAL A 32 21.13 -32.10 20.32
C VAL A 32 20.95 -30.59 20.48
N PHE A 33 21.00 -30.11 21.73
CA PHE A 33 20.62 -28.75 22.08
C PHE A 33 21.82 -27.83 22.20
N TRP A 34 21.72 -26.65 21.59
CA TRP A 34 22.71 -25.60 21.73
C TRP A 34 22.66 -24.97 23.11
N THR A 35 23.82 -24.82 23.75
CA THR A 35 23.93 -24.33 25.13
C THR A 35 24.60 -22.96 25.25
N GLY A 36 25.26 -22.50 24.19
CA GLY A 36 26.02 -21.25 24.18
C GLY A 36 25.21 -20.01 23.79
N THR A 37 25.78 -18.82 24.03
CA THR A 37 25.27 -17.55 23.48
C THR A 37 25.75 -17.34 22.05
N THR A 38 27.06 -17.37 21.81
CA THR A 38 27.66 -17.39 20.47
C THR A 38 28.85 -18.33 20.47
N GLY A 39 28.95 -19.21 19.47
CA GLY A 39 29.98 -20.24 19.44
C GLY A 39 30.14 -20.87 18.08
N SER A 40 31.11 -21.77 17.95
CA SER A 40 31.36 -22.52 16.73
C SER A 40 30.53 -23.80 16.71
N TRP A 41 29.83 -24.06 15.61
CA TRP A 41 29.02 -25.27 15.39
C TRP A 41 29.82 -26.55 15.66
N ILE A 42 31.08 -26.58 15.23
CA ILE A 42 31.96 -27.76 15.34
C ILE A 42 32.63 -27.91 16.71
N THR A 43 32.31 -27.04 17.68
CA THR A 43 32.84 -27.15 19.04
C THR A 43 31.90 -28.02 19.87
N SER A 44 32.36 -29.21 20.27
CA SER A 44 31.51 -30.17 20.96
C SER A 44 30.97 -29.65 22.30
N SER A 45 31.71 -28.80 23.01
CA SER A 45 31.25 -28.17 24.26
C SER A 45 30.20 -27.06 24.08
N SER A 46 29.82 -26.74 22.84
CA SER A 46 28.70 -25.83 22.56
C SER A 46 27.34 -26.55 22.57
N TRP A 47 27.36 -27.88 22.60
CA TRP A 47 26.19 -28.75 22.60
C TRP A 47 26.05 -29.48 23.94
N ASP A 48 24.82 -29.71 24.37
CA ASP A 48 24.50 -30.38 25.64
C ASP A 48 24.97 -31.85 25.70
N SER A 49 24.97 -32.52 24.55
CA SER A 49 25.49 -33.88 24.37
C SER A 49 27.01 -33.98 24.49
N LEU A 50 27.72 -32.84 24.50
CA LEU A 50 29.17 -32.75 24.37
C LEU A 50 29.70 -33.38 23.07
N ALA A 51 28.85 -33.48 22.05
CA ALA A 51 29.15 -33.93 20.69
C ALA A 51 28.57 -32.95 19.66
N VAL A 52 29.20 -32.86 18.51
CA VAL A 52 28.67 -32.08 17.38
C VAL A 52 27.55 -32.90 16.72
N PRO A 53 26.42 -32.30 16.30
CA PRO A 53 25.37 -33.02 15.58
C PRO A 53 25.93 -33.80 14.39
N ASP A 54 25.62 -35.10 14.34
CA ASP A 54 26.11 -36.04 13.34
C ASP A 54 24.95 -36.90 12.80
N ALA A 55 24.77 -36.88 11.48
CA ALA A 55 23.76 -37.66 10.77
C ALA A 55 23.92 -39.17 10.97
N PHE A 56 25.12 -39.67 11.25
CA PHE A 56 25.34 -41.08 11.58
C PHE A 56 24.59 -41.50 12.85
N PHE A 57 24.43 -40.58 13.80
CA PHE A 57 23.64 -40.78 15.01
C PHE A 57 22.22 -40.23 14.89
N GLU A 58 21.84 -39.78 13.68
CA GLU A 58 20.52 -39.22 13.39
C GLU A 58 20.24 -37.95 14.20
N ASP A 59 21.30 -37.20 14.53
CA ASP A 59 21.19 -36.03 15.40
C ASP A 59 20.53 -34.85 14.68
N VAL A 60 19.52 -34.26 15.32
CA VAL A 60 18.91 -32.99 14.90
C VAL A 60 19.42 -31.87 15.80
N ALA A 61 19.94 -30.81 15.19
CA ALA A 61 20.47 -29.68 15.94
C ALA A 61 19.36 -28.70 16.32
N ILE A 62 19.22 -28.38 17.60
CA ILE A 62 18.17 -27.49 18.11
C ILE A 62 18.77 -26.25 18.77
N ILE A 63 18.32 -25.06 18.33
CA ILE A 63 18.69 -23.78 18.92
C ILE A 63 17.44 -22.97 19.23
N ASN A 64 17.06 -22.90 20.51
CA ASN A 64 15.87 -22.17 20.99
C ASN A 64 16.19 -21.14 22.09
N ASN A 65 17.46 -21.02 22.48
CA ASN A 65 17.91 -20.22 23.63
C ASN A 65 18.40 -18.80 23.26
N GLY A 66 18.14 -18.34 22.03
CA GLY A 66 18.69 -17.10 21.46
C GLY A 66 20.15 -17.22 21.02
N GLY A 67 20.71 -18.42 21.05
CA GLY A 67 22.11 -18.67 20.71
C GLY A 67 22.41 -18.52 19.21
N THR A 68 23.68 -18.24 18.90
CA THR A 68 24.21 -18.17 17.54
C THR A 68 25.31 -19.20 17.34
N ALA A 69 25.09 -20.17 16.47
CA ALA A 69 26.09 -21.11 16.00
C ALA A 69 26.75 -20.59 14.71
N THR A 70 28.07 -20.46 14.72
CA THR A 70 28.87 -20.00 13.57
C THR A 70 29.62 -21.18 12.94
N LEU A 71 29.74 -21.19 11.62
CA LEU A 71 30.42 -22.26 10.88
C LEU A 71 31.30 -21.67 9.78
N ASN A 72 32.61 -21.86 9.86
CA ASN A 72 33.60 -21.35 8.91
C ASN A 72 34.50 -22.44 8.31
N THR A 73 34.14 -23.70 8.54
CA THR A 73 34.76 -24.89 7.96
C THR A 73 33.67 -25.90 7.62
N THR A 74 33.98 -26.94 6.85
CA THR A 74 33.06 -28.05 6.63
C THR A 74 32.72 -28.76 7.95
N ALA A 75 31.44 -28.79 8.30
CA ALA A 75 30.89 -29.61 9.37
C ALA A 75 30.69 -31.06 8.88
N ILE A 76 30.56 -31.97 9.84
CA ILE A 76 29.97 -33.29 9.57
C ILE A 76 28.48 -33.07 9.23
N ASP A 77 27.92 -33.91 8.37
CA ASP A 77 26.50 -33.84 8.02
C ASP A 77 25.64 -34.04 9.28
N ALA A 78 24.48 -33.40 9.36
CA ALA A 78 23.51 -33.56 10.44
C ALA A 78 22.16 -34.07 9.90
N ALA A 79 21.30 -34.62 10.75
CA ALA A 79 20.02 -35.17 10.32
C ALA A 79 18.87 -34.14 10.26
N GLY A 80 19.15 -32.89 10.66
CA GLY A 80 18.20 -31.79 10.59
C GLY A 80 18.65 -30.60 11.44
N ILE A 81 17.90 -29.50 11.32
CA ILE A 81 18.03 -28.31 12.16
C ILE A 81 16.64 -27.80 12.56
N ALA A 82 16.49 -27.35 13.80
CA ALA A 82 15.36 -26.57 14.26
C ALA A 82 15.82 -25.30 15.01
N LEU A 83 15.42 -24.12 14.54
CA LEU A 83 15.79 -22.82 15.10
C LEU A 83 14.56 -22.04 15.56
N GLY A 84 14.49 -21.68 16.83
CA GLY A 84 13.33 -20.98 17.38
C GLY A 84 12.02 -21.72 17.12
N TYR A 85 12.04 -23.06 17.22
CA TYR A 85 10.93 -23.95 16.87
C TYR A 85 9.97 -24.19 18.04
N VAL A 86 10.03 -23.36 19.09
CA VAL A 86 9.13 -23.41 20.24
C VAL A 86 8.66 -21.99 20.56
N GLU A 87 7.56 -21.89 21.29
CA GLU A 87 7.03 -20.60 21.75
C GLU A 87 8.06 -19.81 22.58
N ASN A 88 8.21 -18.53 22.26
CA ASN A 88 9.25 -17.57 22.64
C ASN A 88 10.69 -18.04 22.41
N GLY A 89 10.89 -19.03 21.53
CA GLY A 89 12.18 -19.59 21.20
C GLY A 89 12.88 -18.80 20.10
N SER A 90 14.19 -18.64 20.23
CA SER A 90 15.00 -18.08 19.13
C SER A 90 16.31 -18.82 18.91
N GLY A 91 16.81 -18.77 17.68
CA GLY A 91 18.07 -19.42 17.33
C GLY A 91 18.64 -18.94 16.01
N THR A 92 19.97 -18.94 15.91
CA THR A 92 20.68 -18.47 14.72
C THR A 92 21.79 -19.43 14.31
N VAL A 93 21.89 -19.69 13.00
CA VAL A 93 23.05 -20.33 12.37
C VAL A 93 23.63 -19.39 11.33
N VAL A 94 24.94 -19.12 11.40
CA VAL A 94 25.68 -18.31 10.43
C VAL A 94 26.76 -19.15 9.77
N ILE A 95 26.58 -19.45 8.49
CA ILE A 95 27.54 -20.20 7.67
C ILE A 95 28.41 -19.18 6.94
N GLN A 96 29.61 -18.99 7.44
CA GLN A 96 30.61 -18.04 6.99
C GLN A 96 31.42 -18.60 5.82
N ASN A 97 32.29 -17.77 5.24
CA ASN A 97 33.22 -18.20 4.20
C ASN A 97 34.04 -19.43 4.62
N GLY A 98 34.05 -20.47 3.80
CA GLY A 98 34.69 -21.77 4.08
C GLY A 98 33.82 -22.74 4.89
N GLY A 99 32.72 -22.26 5.46
CA GLY A 99 31.71 -23.06 6.14
C GLY A 99 30.89 -23.88 5.16
N SER A 100 30.64 -25.15 5.50
CA SER A 100 29.72 -25.99 4.73
C SER A 100 28.98 -26.95 5.65
N LEU A 101 27.66 -27.02 5.48
CA LEU A 101 26.80 -27.97 6.20
C LEU A 101 25.85 -28.67 5.23
N THR A 102 25.71 -29.99 5.38
CA THR A 102 24.70 -30.78 4.69
C THR A 102 23.73 -31.34 5.73
N LEU A 103 22.44 -31.20 5.49
CA LEU A 103 21.39 -31.89 6.23
C LEU A 103 20.86 -33.03 5.37
N VAL A 104 20.87 -34.25 5.91
CA VAL A 104 20.51 -35.47 5.20
C VAL A 104 19.36 -36.18 5.90
N GLU A 105 18.47 -36.79 5.13
CA GLU A 105 17.39 -37.63 5.66
C GLU A 105 17.97 -38.95 6.18
N THR A 106 17.55 -39.34 7.38
CA THR A 106 17.88 -40.63 7.99
C THR A 106 16.61 -41.42 8.37
N ALA A 107 16.75 -42.71 8.67
CA ALA A 107 15.61 -43.59 8.93
C ALA A 107 15.11 -43.55 10.39
N GLY A 108 15.62 -42.62 11.20
CA GLY A 108 15.34 -42.50 12.63
C GLY A 108 13.91 -42.08 12.92
N ALA A 109 13.34 -42.60 14.01
CA ALA A 109 12.07 -42.10 14.53
C ALA A 109 12.28 -40.78 15.28
N ALA A 110 11.38 -39.82 15.07
CA ALA A 110 11.43 -38.50 15.72
C ALA A 110 11.29 -38.61 17.25
N VAL A 111 12.10 -37.84 18.00
CA VAL A 111 11.86 -37.58 19.42
C VAL A 111 11.04 -36.29 19.55
N ASP A 112 11.63 -35.12 19.32
CA ASP A 112 10.91 -33.85 19.21
C ASP A 112 10.83 -33.37 17.75
N VAL A 113 11.91 -33.51 17.00
CA VAL A 113 11.99 -33.14 15.58
C VAL A 113 12.38 -34.35 14.73
N ALA A 114 11.74 -34.50 13.56
CA ALA A 114 12.04 -35.63 12.68
C ALA A 114 13.42 -35.46 12.01
N PRO A 115 14.27 -36.50 11.97
CA PRO A 115 15.59 -36.46 11.32
C PRO A 115 15.48 -36.62 9.79
N ASN A 116 14.66 -35.78 9.17
CA ASN A 116 14.30 -35.82 7.75
C ASN A 116 15.19 -34.93 6.86
N GLY A 117 16.31 -34.45 7.39
CA GLY A 117 17.20 -33.52 6.70
C GLY A 117 16.61 -32.12 6.48
N ALA A 118 15.52 -31.77 7.18
CA ALA A 118 14.91 -30.45 7.07
C ALA A 118 15.66 -29.38 7.89
N ALA A 119 15.58 -28.14 7.41
CA ALA A 119 15.86 -26.95 8.20
C ALA A 119 14.53 -26.28 8.55
N ASN A 120 14.09 -26.45 9.80
CA ASN A 120 12.91 -25.79 10.37
C ASN A 120 13.34 -24.45 10.99
N ILE A 121 12.84 -23.34 10.46
CA ILE A 121 13.25 -21.99 10.82
C ILE A 121 12.02 -21.23 11.35
N GLY A 122 11.98 -20.95 12.66
CA GLY A 122 10.83 -20.35 13.34
C GLY A 122 9.78 -21.38 13.78
N PHE A 123 8.75 -20.89 14.46
CA PHE A 123 7.70 -21.72 15.08
C PHE A 123 6.39 -21.70 14.26
N GLU A 124 5.81 -22.87 14.01
CA GLU A 124 4.57 -23.03 13.21
C GLU A 124 3.29 -22.71 14.03
N GLY A 125 3.33 -22.80 15.36
CA GLY A 125 2.14 -22.80 16.24
C GLY A 125 1.84 -21.51 17.01
N GLY A 126 2.57 -20.41 16.75
CA GLY A 126 2.47 -19.17 17.53
C GLY A 126 1.28 -18.29 17.14
N THR A 127 0.77 -17.49 18.08
CA THR A 127 -0.26 -16.47 17.82
C THR A 127 0.32 -15.15 17.28
N GLY A 128 1.44 -15.21 16.54
CA GLY A 128 2.13 -14.01 16.04
C GLY A 128 2.93 -13.21 17.08
N ASN A 129 3.29 -13.79 18.24
CA ASN A 129 4.07 -13.09 19.25
C ASN A 129 5.51 -12.80 18.75
N GLU A 130 6.02 -11.59 19.03
CA GLU A 130 7.33 -11.05 18.61
C GLU A 130 8.57 -11.83 19.13
N GLY A 131 8.39 -12.96 19.82
CA GLY A 131 9.45 -13.73 20.46
C GLY A 131 9.98 -14.94 19.69
N ASP A 132 9.19 -15.49 18.74
CA ASP A 132 9.53 -16.70 17.99
C ASP A 132 10.39 -16.33 16.78
N SER A 133 11.69 -16.66 16.74
CA SER A 133 12.52 -16.29 15.58
C SER A 133 13.63 -17.29 15.29
N GLY A 134 13.64 -17.83 14.08
CA GLY A 134 14.76 -18.60 13.54
C GLY A 134 15.51 -17.80 12.49
N LEU A 135 16.84 -17.86 12.47
CA LEU A 135 17.65 -17.27 11.40
C LEU A 135 18.70 -18.28 10.90
N ILE A 136 18.68 -18.55 9.60
CA ILE A 136 19.84 -19.08 8.89
C ILE A 136 20.42 -17.97 8.01
N GLU A 137 21.69 -17.65 8.22
CA GLU A 137 22.45 -16.76 7.35
C GLU A 137 23.56 -17.54 6.63
N VAL A 138 23.56 -17.51 5.30
CA VAL A 138 24.62 -18.08 4.47
C VAL A 138 25.39 -16.95 3.80
N GLN A 139 26.60 -16.71 4.30
CA GLN A 139 27.48 -15.66 3.82
C GLN A 139 28.17 -16.07 2.50
N GLY A 140 28.76 -15.11 1.80
CA GLY A 140 29.61 -15.35 0.65
C GLY A 140 30.73 -16.34 0.97
N GLY A 141 30.85 -17.40 0.16
CA GLY A 141 31.78 -18.51 0.37
C GLY A 141 31.30 -19.59 1.35
N GLY A 142 30.12 -19.42 1.97
CA GLY A 142 29.45 -20.44 2.78
C GLY A 142 28.53 -21.33 1.94
N SER A 143 28.27 -22.55 2.41
CA SER A 143 27.39 -23.52 1.74
C SER A 143 26.43 -24.22 2.70
N LEU A 144 25.15 -24.26 2.34
CA LEU A 144 24.12 -25.06 3.01
C LEU A 144 23.39 -25.92 1.97
N THR A 145 23.32 -27.21 2.22
CA THR A 145 22.47 -28.12 1.45
C THR A 145 21.55 -28.86 2.42
N VAL A 146 20.25 -28.86 2.16
CA VAL A 146 19.26 -29.54 3.01
C VAL A 146 18.42 -30.49 2.18
N VAL A 147 17.55 -31.29 2.81
CA VAL A 147 16.49 -32.00 2.08
C VAL A 147 15.35 -31.04 1.79
N THR A 148 14.83 -30.37 2.83
CA THR A 148 13.72 -29.42 2.74
C THR A 148 14.02 -28.18 3.57
N TYR A 149 13.64 -27.00 3.06
CA TYR A 149 13.54 -25.79 3.88
C TYR A 149 12.09 -25.61 4.32
N ASP A 150 11.89 -25.43 5.61
CA ASP A 150 10.59 -25.10 6.19
C ASP A 150 10.74 -23.81 7.02
N ILE A 151 10.32 -22.70 6.43
CA ILE A 151 10.49 -21.36 6.99
C ILE A 151 9.13 -20.93 7.55
N ASN A 152 8.97 -21.00 8.86
CA ASN A 152 7.75 -20.64 9.55
C ASN A 152 7.64 -19.12 9.76
N GLN A 153 6.55 -18.70 10.40
CA GLN A 153 6.33 -17.30 10.79
C GLN A 153 7.55 -16.77 11.55
N ASN A 154 7.99 -15.56 11.22
CA ASN A 154 9.19 -14.89 11.75
C ASN A 154 10.54 -15.62 11.49
N GLY A 155 10.53 -16.78 10.82
CA GLY A 155 11.72 -17.45 10.34
C GLY A 155 12.36 -16.69 9.19
N VAL A 156 13.69 -16.66 9.15
CA VAL A 156 14.46 -15.96 8.12
C VAL A 156 15.53 -16.86 7.52
N LEU A 157 15.52 -16.96 6.20
CA LEU A 157 16.65 -17.46 5.41
C LEU A 157 17.31 -16.28 4.69
N ARG A 158 18.52 -15.91 5.10
CA ARG A 158 19.31 -14.82 4.52
C ARG A 158 20.50 -15.35 3.74
N ILE A 159 20.66 -14.88 2.51
CA ILE A 159 21.66 -15.38 1.56
C ILE A 159 22.47 -14.23 1.03
N GLY A 160 23.80 -14.33 1.10
CA GLY A 160 24.69 -13.43 0.37
C GLY A 160 25.31 -12.28 1.16
N THR A 161 25.29 -12.34 2.50
CA THR A 161 26.06 -11.37 3.30
C THR A 161 27.56 -11.57 3.10
N GLY A 162 28.35 -10.49 3.13
CA GLY A 162 29.81 -10.58 2.97
C GLY A 162 30.27 -10.85 1.53
N ALA A 163 31.55 -11.20 1.36
CA ALA A 163 32.18 -11.35 0.04
C ALA A 163 32.21 -12.80 -0.45
N GLY A 164 32.01 -13.01 -1.76
CA GLY A 164 32.05 -14.33 -2.40
C GLY A 164 30.66 -14.87 -2.75
N SER A 165 30.61 -16.11 -3.28
CA SER A 165 29.35 -16.77 -3.65
C SER A 165 28.85 -17.62 -2.50
N ALA A 166 27.69 -17.31 -1.93
CA ALA A 166 26.94 -18.25 -1.09
C ALA A 166 26.38 -19.39 -1.95
N THR A 167 26.20 -20.58 -1.35
CA THR A 167 25.51 -21.71 -1.95
C THR A 167 24.41 -22.20 -1.02
N VAL A 168 23.17 -22.24 -1.51
CA VAL A 168 21.98 -22.68 -0.78
C VAL A 168 21.22 -23.65 -1.68
N ALA A 169 21.02 -24.88 -1.23
CA ALA A 169 20.41 -25.89 -2.07
C ALA A 169 19.48 -26.83 -1.30
N THR A 170 18.44 -27.33 -1.97
CA THR A 170 17.81 -28.58 -1.59
C THR A 170 18.38 -29.72 -2.43
N SER A 171 18.66 -30.86 -1.78
CA SER A 171 19.20 -32.05 -2.43
C SER A 171 18.12 -32.81 -3.21
N THR A 172 16.95 -32.99 -2.61
CA THR A 172 15.81 -33.72 -3.20
C THR A 172 14.46 -33.06 -2.96
N GLY A 173 14.31 -32.26 -1.90
CA GLY A 173 13.04 -31.70 -1.48
C GLY A 173 12.78 -30.27 -1.94
N SER A 174 11.86 -29.63 -1.23
CA SER A 174 11.25 -28.34 -1.58
C SER A 174 11.68 -27.22 -0.62
N LEU A 175 11.36 -25.98 -0.96
CA LEU A 175 11.34 -24.86 -0.01
C LEU A 175 9.91 -24.43 0.22
N PHE A 176 9.48 -24.45 1.47
CA PHE A 176 8.22 -23.89 1.93
C PHE A 176 8.52 -22.67 2.81
N SER A 177 7.85 -21.57 2.51
CA SER A 177 7.99 -20.34 3.28
C SER A 177 6.62 -19.83 3.70
N ASN A 178 6.51 -19.53 4.98
CA ASN A 178 5.58 -18.62 5.64
C ASN A 178 6.36 -17.58 6.47
N GLY A 179 7.65 -17.40 6.15
CA GLY A 179 8.55 -16.43 6.77
C GLY A 179 9.23 -15.56 5.72
N THR A 180 10.46 -15.14 6.01
CA THR A 180 11.25 -14.27 5.12
C THR A 180 12.36 -15.04 4.41
N VAL A 181 12.40 -14.91 3.08
CA VAL A 181 13.57 -15.25 2.27
C VAL A 181 14.22 -13.95 1.83
N GLU A 182 15.50 -13.76 2.15
CA GLU A 182 16.27 -12.57 1.80
C GLU A 182 17.49 -12.96 0.96
N VAL A 183 17.63 -12.36 -0.22
CA VAL A 183 18.73 -12.61 -1.15
C VAL A 183 19.44 -11.31 -1.44
N ILE A 184 20.76 -11.26 -1.22
CA ILE A 184 21.54 -10.03 -1.26
C ILE A 184 22.46 -10.02 -2.48
N GLY A 185 22.08 -9.27 -3.51
CA GLY A 185 22.92 -9.05 -4.68
C GLY A 185 23.12 -10.30 -5.57
N PRO A 186 24.01 -10.18 -6.57
CA PRO A 186 24.22 -11.21 -7.58
C PRO A 186 25.30 -12.24 -7.21
N GLY A 187 25.31 -13.35 -7.95
CA GLY A 187 26.42 -14.31 -7.95
C GLY A 187 26.34 -15.38 -6.87
N HIS A 188 25.16 -15.63 -6.29
CA HIS A 188 24.92 -16.74 -5.38
C HIS A 188 24.26 -17.92 -6.11
N ASN A 189 24.57 -19.14 -5.66
CA ASN A 189 23.98 -20.35 -6.20
C ASN A 189 22.82 -20.77 -5.31
N ILE A 190 21.58 -20.60 -5.80
CA ILE A 190 20.37 -20.96 -5.06
C ILE A 190 19.56 -21.95 -5.90
N SER A 191 19.50 -23.20 -5.46
CA SER A 191 18.88 -24.29 -6.23
C SER A 191 17.92 -25.14 -5.40
N ILE A 192 16.65 -25.15 -5.78
CA ILE A 192 15.61 -25.96 -5.16
C ILE A 192 15.30 -27.15 -6.09
N ALA A 193 15.59 -28.36 -5.66
CA ALA A 193 15.44 -29.58 -6.45
C ALA A 193 13.99 -29.87 -6.86
N ASN A 194 13.03 -29.61 -5.97
CA ASN A 194 11.61 -29.84 -6.21
C ASN A 194 10.84 -28.52 -6.25
N ASN A 195 9.82 -28.32 -5.41
CA ASN A 195 8.95 -27.15 -5.50
C ASN A 195 9.43 -25.99 -4.62
N LEU A 196 9.12 -24.76 -5.05
CA LEU A 196 9.24 -23.54 -4.25
C LEU A 196 7.84 -23.03 -3.94
N VAL A 197 7.51 -22.83 -2.66
CA VAL A 197 6.19 -22.39 -2.23
C VAL A 197 6.33 -21.22 -1.25
N PHE A 198 5.78 -20.08 -1.63
CA PHE A 198 5.51 -18.96 -0.73
C PHE A 198 4.02 -19.01 -0.34
N GLU A 199 3.74 -19.16 0.95
CA GLU A 199 2.41 -19.31 1.51
C GLU A 199 1.71 -17.98 1.86
N ALA A 200 0.38 -18.01 1.83
CA ALA A 200 -0.52 -16.90 2.20
C ALA A 200 -1.28 -17.18 3.52
N LYS A 201 -0.58 -17.52 4.61
CA LYS A 201 -1.23 -17.86 5.89
C LYS A 201 -1.17 -16.70 6.89
N GLY A 202 -2.32 -16.11 7.21
CA GLY A 202 -2.52 -15.22 8.37
C GLY A 202 -1.67 -13.94 8.40
N GLU A 203 -1.47 -13.39 9.60
CA GLU A 203 -0.68 -12.18 9.88
C GLU A 203 0.83 -12.33 9.56
N GLY A 204 1.28 -13.55 9.23
CA GLY A 204 2.67 -13.90 8.89
C GLY A 204 2.89 -14.28 7.43
N SER A 205 2.14 -13.70 6.48
CA SER A 205 2.29 -14.02 5.05
C SER A 205 3.75 -13.98 4.59
N SER A 206 4.13 -14.91 3.72
CA SER A 206 5.47 -14.98 3.13
C SER A 206 6.03 -13.63 2.69
N ARG A 207 7.32 -13.39 2.95
CA ARG A 207 8.03 -12.22 2.47
C ARG A 207 9.27 -12.61 1.68
N PHE A 208 9.37 -12.15 0.44
CA PHE A 208 10.58 -12.29 -0.35
C PHE A 208 11.25 -10.93 -0.51
N VAL A 209 12.53 -10.86 -0.12
CA VAL A 209 13.32 -9.62 -0.02
C VAL A 209 14.53 -9.71 -0.94
N PRO A 210 14.41 -9.32 -2.22
CA PRO A 210 15.58 -9.11 -3.06
C PRO A 210 16.26 -7.79 -2.65
N ARG A 211 17.49 -7.87 -2.12
CA ARG A 211 18.34 -6.69 -1.87
C ARG A 211 19.18 -6.41 -3.11
N ILE A 212 18.75 -5.43 -3.89
CA ILE A 212 19.33 -5.03 -5.16
C ILE A 212 20.56 -4.15 -4.92
N THR A 213 21.68 -4.51 -5.54
CA THR A 213 22.97 -3.80 -5.41
C THR A 213 23.46 -3.20 -6.73
N ASN A 214 22.83 -3.52 -7.86
CA ASN A 214 23.16 -2.98 -9.18
C ASN A 214 22.01 -3.15 -10.19
N ALA A 215 22.15 -2.49 -11.35
CA ALA A 215 21.13 -2.36 -12.40
C ALA A 215 20.77 -3.66 -13.17
N SER A 216 21.65 -4.66 -13.18
CA SER A 216 21.65 -5.65 -14.27
C SER A 216 21.67 -7.11 -13.85
N THR A 217 21.94 -7.38 -12.57
CA THR A 217 22.06 -8.75 -12.08
C THR A 217 21.56 -8.85 -10.65
N HIS A 218 20.82 -9.92 -10.39
CA HIS A 218 20.47 -10.41 -9.06
C HIS A 218 20.61 -11.93 -9.07
N SER A 219 20.77 -12.53 -7.89
CA SER A 219 20.83 -14.00 -7.80
C SER A 219 19.43 -14.59 -8.01
N VAL A 220 19.33 -15.57 -8.91
CA VAL A 220 18.07 -16.23 -9.28
C VAL A 220 17.89 -17.49 -8.44
N ILE A 221 16.69 -17.70 -7.89
CA ILE A 221 16.30 -18.98 -7.29
C ILE A 221 15.93 -19.94 -8.43
N THR A 222 16.76 -20.94 -8.68
CA THR A 222 16.48 -21.96 -9.70
C THR A 222 15.67 -23.09 -9.08
N VAL A 223 14.56 -23.48 -9.70
CA VAL A 223 13.61 -24.46 -9.18
C VAL A 223 13.43 -25.60 -10.16
N GLY A 224 13.60 -26.85 -9.70
CA GLY A 224 13.44 -28.05 -10.53
C GLY A 224 11.98 -28.46 -10.77
N GLY A 225 11.09 -28.11 -9.84
CA GLY A 225 9.63 -28.31 -9.89
C GLY A 225 8.85 -27.02 -10.16
N ALA A 226 7.69 -26.86 -9.56
CA ALA A 226 6.88 -25.65 -9.71
C ALA A 226 7.22 -24.58 -8.65
N ALA A 227 7.17 -23.31 -9.03
CA ALA A 227 7.14 -22.18 -8.09
C ALA A 227 5.69 -21.71 -7.89
N THR A 228 5.23 -21.65 -6.64
CA THR A 228 3.91 -21.13 -6.26
C THR A 228 4.09 -19.90 -5.40
N LEU A 229 3.57 -18.76 -5.85
CA LEU A 229 3.79 -17.45 -5.27
C LEU A 229 2.55 -16.94 -4.56
N ALA A 230 2.74 -16.50 -3.32
CA ALA A 230 1.81 -15.68 -2.57
C ALA A 230 2.57 -14.83 -1.56
N GLY A 231 1.88 -13.98 -0.80
CA GLY A 231 2.52 -13.05 0.14
C GLY A 231 3.12 -11.84 -0.56
N THR A 232 4.20 -11.30 0.00
CA THR A 232 4.74 -9.97 -0.34
C THR A 232 6.14 -10.05 -0.94
N LEU A 233 6.35 -9.36 -2.06
CA LEU A 233 7.67 -9.02 -2.58
C LEU A 233 8.06 -7.63 -2.08
N ALA A 234 9.12 -7.54 -1.28
CA ALA A 234 9.57 -6.30 -0.67
C ALA A 234 11.02 -5.98 -1.07
N PRO A 235 11.24 -5.43 -2.28
CA PRO A 235 12.59 -5.11 -2.74
C PRO A 235 13.22 -4.02 -1.89
N VAL A 236 14.53 -4.14 -1.68
CA VAL A 236 15.37 -3.13 -1.01
C VAL A 236 16.50 -2.76 -1.96
N PHE A 237 16.75 -1.47 -2.14
CA PHE A 237 17.86 -1.00 -2.96
C PHE A 237 19.00 -0.52 -2.07
N ASP A 238 20.15 -1.20 -2.14
CA ASP A 238 21.32 -0.92 -1.30
C ASP A 238 22.44 -0.31 -2.14
N GLY A 239 22.64 1.00 -1.99
CA GLY A 239 23.63 1.75 -2.76
C GLY A 239 23.32 1.86 -4.26
N TYR A 240 22.10 1.52 -4.68
CA TYR A 240 21.64 1.60 -6.07
C TYR A 240 20.35 2.42 -6.17
N THR A 241 20.21 3.21 -7.23
CA THR A 241 18.98 3.95 -7.53
C THR A 241 18.41 3.44 -8.85
N PRO A 242 17.25 2.77 -8.83
CA PRO A 242 16.68 2.15 -10.03
C PRO A 242 16.32 3.19 -11.09
N GLN A 243 16.54 2.83 -12.35
CA GLN A 243 16.23 3.59 -13.56
C GLN A 243 15.16 2.86 -14.37
N ILE A 244 14.28 3.60 -15.04
CA ILE A 244 13.21 3.00 -15.84
C ILE A 244 13.82 2.04 -16.88
N GLY A 245 13.31 0.81 -16.91
CA GLY A 245 13.78 -0.26 -17.76
C GLY A 245 14.73 -1.24 -17.06
N ASP A 246 15.19 -0.94 -15.83
CA ASP A 246 15.92 -1.91 -15.02
C ASP A 246 15.04 -3.11 -14.70
N SER A 247 15.64 -4.30 -14.77
CA SER A 247 14.97 -5.57 -14.54
C SER A 247 15.87 -6.58 -13.85
N TRP A 248 15.29 -7.42 -13.00
CA TRP A 248 16.00 -8.44 -12.24
C TRP A 248 15.24 -9.77 -12.24
N ASP A 249 15.92 -10.82 -12.67
CA ASP A 249 15.42 -12.18 -12.55
C ASP A 249 15.45 -12.61 -11.10
N LEU A 250 14.32 -13.09 -10.62
CA LEU A 250 14.18 -13.49 -9.22
C LEU A 250 14.03 -15.01 -9.07
N ILE A 251 13.20 -15.63 -9.91
CA ILE A 251 12.89 -17.07 -9.86
C ILE A 251 12.88 -17.63 -11.28
N ASP A 252 13.53 -18.77 -11.49
CA ASP A 252 13.47 -19.56 -12.72
C ASP A 252 12.90 -20.96 -12.40
N ALA A 253 11.75 -21.30 -12.97
CA ALA A 253 11.07 -22.57 -12.74
C ALA A 253 10.37 -23.08 -14.02
N PRO A 254 10.17 -24.41 -14.18
CA PRO A 254 9.30 -24.97 -15.21
C PRO A 254 7.92 -24.28 -15.32
N THR A 255 7.33 -23.91 -14.18
CA THR A 255 6.09 -23.14 -14.10
C THR A 255 6.10 -22.21 -12.88
N VAL A 256 5.62 -20.98 -13.05
CA VAL A 256 5.41 -20.02 -11.97
C VAL A 256 3.90 -19.73 -11.83
N GLY A 257 3.28 -20.23 -10.76
CA GLY A 257 1.88 -19.98 -10.41
C GLY A 257 1.71 -18.91 -9.34
N GLY A 258 0.56 -18.23 -9.31
CA GLY A 258 0.27 -17.17 -8.34
C GLY A 258 0.95 -15.82 -8.66
N ALA A 259 1.02 -14.94 -7.67
CA ALA A 259 1.65 -13.61 -7.73
C ALA A 259 2.02 -13.11 -6.33
N PHE A 260 2.98 -12.19 -6.25
CA PHE A 260 3.26 -11.44 -5.01
C PHE A 260 2.50 -10.12 -5.01
N ASN A 261 2.13 -9.65 -3.81
CA ASN A 261 1.84 -8.25 -3.57
C ASN A 261 3.18 -7.50 -3.50
N VAL A 262 3.36 -6.44 -4.30
CA VAL A 262 4.62 -5.69 -4.29
C VAL A 262 4.55 -4.57 -3.26
N ASP A 263 5.47 -4.59 -2.29
CA ASP A 263 5.66 -3.55 -1.28
C ASP A 263 6.90 -2.73 -1.61
N SER A 264 6.70 -1.54 -2.19
CA SER A 264 7.78 -0.61 -2.54
C SER A 264 8.06 0.44 -1.45
N SER A 265 7.53 0.29 -0.23
CA SER A 265 7.69 1.29 0.84
C SER A 265 9.16 1.58 1.18
N SER A 266 10.04 0.58 1.09
CA SER A 266 11.47 0.74 1.38
C SER A 266 12.26 1.50 0.30
N VAL A 267 11.64 1.73 -0.87
CA VAL A 267 12.25 2.42 -2.02
C VAL A 267 12.11 3.94 -1.91
N GLY A 268 11.26 4.41 -0.99
CA GLY A 268 10.85 5.81 -0.90
C GLY A 268 9.80 6.17 -1.95
N THR A 269 9.49 7.46 -2.09
CA THR A 269 8.50 7.95 -3.05
C THR A 269 9.00 7.74 -4.48
N LEU A 270 8.29 6.90 -5.24
CA LEU A 270 8.56 6.71 -6.66
C LEU A 270 8.07 7.94 -7.46
N PRO A 271 8.77 8.33 -8.55
CA PRO A 271 8.28 9.36 -9.46
C PRO A 271 6.88 9.02 -10.02
N ALA A 272 6.06 10.05 -10.27
CA ALA A 272 4.74 9.88 -10.87
C ALA A 272 4.80 9.10 -12.20
N GLY A 273 3.84 8.19 -12.40
CA GLY A 273 3.79 7.33 -13.59
C GLY A 273 4.88 6.26 -13.65
N THR A 274 5.51 5.90 -12.53
CA THR A 274 6.48 4.78 -12.44
C THR A 274 6.08 3.79 -11.35
N ALA A 275 6.43 2.53 -11.53
CA ALA A 275 6.19 1.49 -10.54
C ALA A 275 7.25 0.39 -10.60
N ILE A 276 7.41 -0.31 -9.48
CA ILE A 276 8.07 -1.61 -9.45
C ILE A 276 6.97 -2.66 -9.56
N VAL A 277 7.07 -3.52 -10.57
CA VAL A 277 6.11 -4.58 -10.83
C VAL A 277 6.83 -5.92 -10.93
N THR A 278 6.04 -7.00 -10.88
CA THR A 278 6.51 -8.31 -11.33
C THR A 278 5.87 -8.65 -12.66
N ARG A 279 6.61 -9.35 -13.52
CA ARG A 279 6.07 -9.97 -14.72
C ARG A 279 6.62 -11.37 -14.89
N GLN A 280 5.88 -12.19 -15.62
CA GLN A 280 6.33 -13.52 -16.04
C GLN A 280 6.74 -13.46 -17.49
N ARG A 281 7.89 -14.06 -17.80
CA ARG A 281 8.35 -14.27 -19.17
C ARG A 281 8.78 -15.71 -19.38
N SER A 282 8.48 -16.24 -20.56
CA SER A 282 9.04 -17.49 -21.05
C SER A 282 10.58 -17.42 -21.10
N GLY A 283 11.27 -18.40 -20.52
CA GLY A 283 12.73 -18.44 -20.49
C GLY A 283 13.29 -19.41 -19.44
N GLY A 284 14.62 -19.54 -19.39
CA GLY A 284 15.27 -20.42 -18.43
C GLY A 284 14.83 -21.88 -18.55
N SER A 285 14.34 -22.43 -17.44
CA SER A 285 13.75 -23.78 -17.34
C SER A 285 12.29 -23.88 -17.80
N GLY A 286 11.62 -22.74 -18.03
CA GLY A 286 10.26 -22.66 -18.55
C GLY A 286 9.69 -21.25 -18.41
N SER A 287 9.62 -20.76 -17.18
CA SER A 287 9.05 -19.47 -16.81
C SER A 287 9.95 -18.76 -15.79
N ILE A 288 10.23 -17.48 -16.06
CA ILE A 288 11.01 -16.61 -15.19
C ILE A 288 10.10 -15.56 -14.59
N LEU A 289 10.11 -15.45 -13.25
CA LEU A 289 9.58 -14.29 -12.53
C LEU A 289 10.65 -13.20 -12.54
N GLU A 290 10.30 -12.08 -13.16
CA GLU A 290 11.16 -10.90 -13.26
C GLU A 290 10.52 -9.75 -12.49
N MET A 291 11.33 -9.03 -11.73
CA MET A 291 10.97 -7.73 -11.15
C MET A 291 11.47 -6.63 -12.08
N VAL A 292 10.63 -5.62 -12.34
CA VAL A 292 10.95 -4.54 -13.29
C VAL A 292 10.57 -3.21 -12.68
N TYR A 293 11.45 -2.23 -12.79
CA TYR A 293 11.12 -0.84 -12.56
C TYR A 293 10.80 -0.18 -13.90
N LYS A 294 9.53 0.18 -14.12
CA LYS A 294 9.05 0.66 -15.42
C LYS A 294 8.12 1.86 -15.32
N ALA A 295 7.93 2.50 -16.47
CA ALA A 295 6.83 3.43 -16.68
C ALA A 295 5.51 2.66 -16.62
N VAL A 296 4.51 3.26 -15.97
CA VAL A 296 3.14 2.74 -15.92
C VAL A 296 2.18 3.79 -16.47
N PRO A 297 1.12 3.38 -17.15
CA PRO A 297 0.11 4.29 -17.64
C PRO A 297 -0.72 4.83 -16.46
N THR A 298 -1.05 6.12 -16.54
CA THR A 298 -1.86 6.82 -15.54
C THR A 298 -3.22 7.15 -16.15
N MET A 299 -4.28 6.66 -15.50
CA MET A 299 -5.66 7.04 -15.76
C MET A 299 -6.08 8.09 -14.72
N ARG A 300 -6.43 9.29 -15.19
CA ARG A 300 -6.97 10.35 -14.34
C ARG A 300 -8.47 10.41 -14.46
N VAL A 301 -9.14 10.47 -13.32
CA VAL A 301 -10.60 10.57 -13.22
C VAL A 301 -10.91 11.89 -12.52
N ASN A 302 -11.60 12.79 -13.22
CA ASN A 302 -12.18 13.95 -12.59
C ASN A 302 -13.58 13.59 -12.08
N THR A 303 -13.73 13.46 -10.77
CA THR A 303 -14.97 12.98 -10.14
C THR A 303 -16.12 13.98 -10.24
N ASP A 304 -15.82 15.27 -10.40
CA ASP A 304 -16.82 16.33 -10.55
C ASP A 304 -17.49 16.30 -11.94
N THR A 305 -16.70 16.03 -12.99
CA THR A 305 -17.14 16.07 -14.40
C THR A 305 -17.35 14.69 -15.02
N GLY A 306 -16.87 13.64 -14.37
CA GLY A 306 -16.85 12.27 -14.90
C GLY A 306 -15.81 12.04 -16.00
N VAL A 307 -15.01 13.05 -16.37
CA VAL A 307 -14.03 12.95 -17.45
C VAL A 307 -12.88 12.05 -17.04
N VAL A 308 -12.59 11.06 -17.88
CA VAL A 308 -11.46 10.15 -17.74
C VAL A 308 -10.43 10.45 -18.82
N THR A 309 -9.16 10.52 -18.42
CA THR A 309 -8.04 10.71 -19.35
C THR A 309 -6.93 9.68 -19.13
N LEU A 310 -6.18 9.38 -20.17
CA LEU A 310 -5.10 8.40 -20.18
C LEU A 310 -3.80 9.04 -20.68
N THR A 311 -2.69 8.81 -20.00
CA THR A 311 -1.36 9.33 -20.35
C THR A 311 -0.25 8.45 -19.77
N SER A 312 1.00 8.62 -20.23
CA SER A 312 2.18 8.17 -19.47
C SER A 312 2.96 9.38 -18.94
N GLU A 313 2.93 9.56 -17.62
CA GLU A 313 3.47 10.77 -16.98
C GLU A 313 4.97 10.72 -16.71
N SER A 314 5.55 9.51 -16.76
CA SER A 314 6.98 9.30 -16.60
C SER A 314 7.82 9.93 -17.72
N GLY A 315 7.19 10.38 -18.81
CA GLY A 315 7.84 10.82 -20.04
C GLY A 315 8.39 9.69 -20.92
N ASN A 316 8.32 8.43 -20.46
CA ASN A 316 8.67 7.24 -21.23
C ASN A 316 7.40 6.60 -21.80
N ALA A 317 7.50 6.06 -23.01
CA ALA A 317 6.35 5.40 -23.64
C ALA A 317 6.09 4.02 -23.03
N VAL A 318 4.81 3.71 -22.82
CA VAL A 318 4.32 2.37 -22.48
C VAL A 318 3.71 1.75 -23.75
N ASN A 319 4.15 0.55 -24.13
CA ASN A 319 3.73 -0.07 -25.40
C ASN A 319 2.51 -0.97 -25.18
N LEU A 320 1.33 -0.38 -25.28
CA LEU A 320 0.06 -1.04 -25.00
C LEU A 320 -0.38 -1.93 -26.17
N ILE A 321 -1.00 -3.07 -25.84
CA ILE A 321 -1.75 -3.94 -26.75
C ILE A 321 -3.22 -4.10 -26.35
N GLY A 322 -3.60 -3.57 -25.18
CA GLY A 322 -4.97 -3.58 -24.69
C GLY A 322 -5.10 -2.79 -23.40
N TYR A 323 -6.30 -2.32 -23.12
CA TYR A 323 -6.66 -1.76 -21.82
C TYR A 323 -8.14 -2.00 -21.49
N SER A 324 -8.45 -1.99 -20.20
CA SER A 324 -9.80 -2.07 -19.65
C SER A 324 -9.96 -1.03 -18.55
N VAL A 325 -11.07 -0.28 -18.59
CA VAL A 325 -11.53 0.52 -17.46
C VAL A 325 -12.70 -0.25 -16.84
N VAL A 326 -12.55 -0.63 -15.58
CA VAL A 326 -13.46 -1.53 -14.87
C VAL A 326 -14.10 -0.81 -13.69
N SER A 327 -15.35 -1.11 -13.40
CA SER A 327 -16.07 -0.61 -12.23
C SER A 327 -17.00 -1.70 -11.71
N ASP A 328 -16.65 -2.29 -10.57
CA ASP A 328 -17.51 -3.28 -9.89
C ASP A 328 -18.82 -2.65 -9.40
N GLY A 329 -18.79 -1.35 -9.11
CA GLY A 329 -19.96 -0.56 -8.71
C GLY A 329 -20.88 -0.15 -9.87
N GLY A 330 -20.56 -0.50 -11.12
CA GLY A 330 -21.36 -0.09 -12.29
C GLY A 330 -21.33 1.41 -12.55
N GLN A 331 -20.20 2.05 -12.25
CA GLN A 331 -20.02 3.50 -12.29
C GLN A 331 -19.56 4.02 -13.66
N LEU A 332 -19.75 3.25 -14.75
CA LEU A 332 -19.40 3.71 -16.10
C LEU A 332 -20.64 4.14 -16.91
N THR A 333 -20.45 5.13 -17.77
CA THR A 333 -21.42 5.58 -18.79
C THR A 333 -20.89 5.24 -20.19
N PRO A 334 -21.20 4.05 -20.72
CA PRO A 334 -20.71 3.61 -22.04
C PRO A 334 -21.01 4.57 -23.19
N GLY A 335 -22.17 5.23 -23.15
CA GLY A 335 -22.57 6.16 -24.23
C GLY A 335 -21.78 7.48 -24.26
N ALA A 336 -20.98 7.75 -23.23
CA ALA A 336 -20.09 8.91 -23.15
C ALA A 336 -18.63 8.55 -23.46
N TRP A 337 -18.36 7.29 -23.80
CA TRP A 337 -17.02 6.80 -24.08
C TRP A 337 -16.55 7.29 -25.45
N ASN A 338 -15.39 7.94 -25.44
CA ASN A 338 -14.67 8.40 -26.62
C ASN A 338 -13.38 7.56 -26.71
N SER A 339 -13.52 6.34 -27.20
CA SER A 339 -12.44 5.34 -27.27
C SER A 339 -11.24 5.85 -28.10
N LEU A 340 -10.06 5.25 -27.92
CA LEU A 340 -8.89 5.54 -28.77
C LEU A 340 -9.17 5.17 -30.23
N ALA A 341 -9.95 4.12 -30.47
CA ALA A 341 -10.47 3.77 -31.80
C ALA A 341 -11.33 4.90 -32.40
N ASP A 342 -12.29 5.46 -31.64
CA ASP A 342 -13.13 6.59 -32.07
C ASP A 342 -12.30 7.86 -32.32
N GLN A 343 -11.22 8.04 -31.58
CA GLN A 343 -10.25 9.11 -31.76
C GLN A 343 -9.29 8.88 -32.95
N GLY A 344 -9.43 7.76 -33.67
CA GLY A 344 -8.59 7.40 -34.81
C GLY A 344 -7.13 7.13 -34.45
N GLN A 345 -6.85 6.71 -33.22
CA GLN A 345 -5.49 6.39 -32.78
C GLN A 345 -5.13 4.96 -33.20
N GLY A 346 -4.02 4.80 -33.92
CA GLY A 346 -3.40 3.50 -34.19
C GLY A 346 -4.33 2.44 -34.80
N ALA A 347 -4.19 1.21 -34.31
CA ALA A 347 -4.96 0.03 -34.71
C ALA A 347 -5.87 -0.46 -33.55
N TRP A 348 -6.32 0.47 -32.71
CA TRP A 348 -7.24 0.18 -31.61
C TRP A 348 -8.60 -0.29 -32.15
N GLU A 349 -9.15 -1.30 -31.49
CA GLU A 349 -10.50 -1.82 -31.72
C GLU A 349 -11.22 -1.98 -30.37
N GLU A 350 -12.48 -1.57 -30.31
CA GLU A 350 -13.34 -1.79 -29.14
C GLU A 350 -13.56 -3.29 -28.91
N ALA A 351 -13.26 -3.73 -27.69
CA ALA A 351 -13.27 -5.14 -27.32
C ALA A 351 -14.51 -5.48 -26.47
N GLY A 352 -15.40 -6.27 -27.07
CA GLY A 352 -16.67 -6.64 -26.45
C GLY A 352 -17.71 -5.53 -26.53
N THR A 353 -18.84 -5.72 -25.85
CA THR A 353 -19.88 -4.69 -25.76
C THR A 353 -19.63 -3.84 -24.52
N PRO A 354 -19.44 -2.52 -24.64
CA PRO A 354 -19.33 -1.61 -23.50
C PRO A 354 -20.51 -1.74 -22.53
N THR A 355 -20.22 -1.82 -21.23
CA THR A 355 -21.22 -1.93 -20.16
C THR A 355 -20.93 -0.93 -19.04
N VAL A 356 -21.89 -0.74 -18.14
CA VAL A 356 -21.69 0.09 -16.94
C VAL A 356 -20.56 -0.42 -16.03
N ASN A 357 -20.11 -1.66 -16.21
CA ASN A 357 -19.04 -2.26 -15.41
C ASN A 357 -17.68 -2.30 -16.12
N ALA A 358 -17.65 -2.20 -17.44
CA ALA A 358 -16.41 -2.30 -18.19
C ALA A 358 -16.50 -1.66 -19.58
N VAL A 359 -15.45 -0.94 -19.96
CA VAL A 359 -15.13 -0.56 -21.34
C VAL A 359 -13.71 -1.00 -21.65
N ASN A 360 -13.48 -1.61 -22.82
CA ASN A 360 -12.21 -2.26 -23.14
C ASN A 360 -11.82 -1.98 -24.59
N GLU A 361 -10.53 -1.77 -24.84
CA GLU A 361 -9.98 -1.79 -26.19
C GLU A 361 -8.78 -2.73 -26.29
N LEU A 362 -8.56 -3.25 -27.48
CA LEU A 362 -7.38 -4.05 -27.80
C LEU A 362 -6.78 -3.65 -29.13
N ILE A 363 -5.54 -4.04 -29.34
CA ILE A 363 -4.85 -3.96 -30.63
C ILE A 363 -4.62 -5.39 -31.12
N PRO A 364 -5.27 -5.83 -32.21
CA PRO A 364 -5.13 -7.21 -32.67
C PRO A 364 -3.71 -7.54 -33.18
N GLN A 365 -2.98 -6.54 -33.69
CA GLN A 365 -1.62 -6.69 -34.22
C GLN A 365 -0.78 -5.44 -33.97
N GLY A 366 0.44 -5.66 -33.45
CA GLY A 366 1.36 -4.59 -33.09
C GLY A 366 1.05 -4.00 -31.72
N SER A 367 1.52 -2.79 -31.46
CA SER A 367 1.35 -2.09 -30.19
C SER A 367 1.23 -0.58 -30.41
N PHE A 368 0.73 0.11 -29.38
CA PHE A 368 0.59 1.56 -29.34
C PHE A 368 1.46 2.15 -28.23
N ALA A 369 2.39 3.02 -28.61
CA ALA A 369 3.27 3.71 -27.68
C ALA A 369 2.54 4.88 -27.01
N LEU A 370 1.97 4.64 -25.82
CA LEU A 370 1.38 5.68 -24.98
C LEU A 370 2.51 6.49 -24.33
N GLY A 371 2.77 7.69 -24.87
CA GLY A 371 3.71 8.65 -24.28
C GLY A 371 3.03 9.73 -23.42
N GLY A 372 3.70 10.87 -23.24
CA GLY A 372 3.16 12.00 -22.45
C GLY A 372 2.01 12.78 -23.09
N THR A 373 1.41 12.30 -24.18
CA THR A 373 0.19 12.90 -24.74
C THR A 373 -1.01 12.40 -23.95
N THR A 374 -1.85 13.31 -23.46
CA THR A 374 -3.08 12.96 -22.77
C THR A 374 -4.21 12.71 -23.77
N TYR A 375 -4.85 11.54 -23.65
CA TYR A 375 -6.02 11.15 -24.42
C TYR A 375 -7.27 11.26 -23.55
N ASN A 376 -8.34 11.86 -24.08
CA ASN A 376 -9.60 12.03 -23.36
C ASN A 376 -10.56 10.91 -23.73
N LEU A 377 -10.84 10.01 -22.78
CA LEU A 377 -11.72 8.86 -22.95
C LEU A 377 -13.21 9.22 -22.78
N GLY A 378 -13.51 10.50 -22.53
CA GLY A 378 -14.86 11.02 -22.35
C GLY A 378 -15.31 11.07 -20.89
N ALA A 379 -16.52 11.60 -20.68
CA ALA A 379 -17.16 11.69 -19.37
C ALA A 379 -17.79 10.34 -18.97
N ILE A 380 -16.95 9.31 -18.87
CA ILE A 380 -17.39 7.93 -18.66
C ILE A 380 -17.58 7.56 -17.20
N TYR A 381 -17.05 8.31 -16.25
CA TYR A 381 -17.19 8.01 -14.83
C TYR A 381 -18.45 8.65 -14.24
N ASN A 382 -19.21 7.87 -13.47
CA ASN A 382 -20.32 8.35 -12.66
C ASN A 382 -19.91 8.31 -11.18
N PRO A 383 -19.98 9.44 -10.46
CA PRO A 383 -19.67 9.44 -9.03
C PRO A 383 -20.66 8.56 -8.24
N PRO A 384 -20.28 8.07 -7.04
CA PRO A 384 -21.17 7.33 -6.17
C PRO A 384 -22.44 8.12 -5.84
N THR A 385 -23.55 7.43 -5.63
CA THR A 385 -24.85 8.07 -5.29
C THR A 385 -25.08 8.23 -3.79
N GLU A 386 -24.11 7.83 -2.97
CA GLU A 386 -24.17 7.90 -1.51
C GLU A 386 -22.85 8.45 -0.94
N PHE A 387 -22.94 9.19 0.15
CA PHE A 387 -21.81 9.72 0.90
C PHE A 387 -20.96 8.61 1.54
N GLY A 388 -19.64 8.75 1.50
CA GLY A 388 -18.68 7.82 2.11
C GLY A 388 -18.42 6.56 1.30
N VAL A 389 -19.09 6.37 0.16
CA VAL A 389 -18.81 5.27 -0.76
C VAL A 389 -17.62 5.66 -1.63
N ALA A 390 -16.54 4.90 -1.56
CA ALA A 390 -15.35 5.15 -2.38
C ALA A 390 -15.64 5.01 -3.89
N ALA A 391 -14.86 5.70 -4.71
CA ALA A 391 -14.89 5.49 -6.16
C ALA A 391 -14.50 4.04 -6.48
N SER A 392 -15.32 3.35 -7.27
CA SER A 392 -15.07 2.01 -7.79
C SER A 392 -14.69 2.15 -9.26
N ILE A 393 -13.42 2.46 -9.51
CA ILE A 393 -12.87 2.50 -10.87
C ILE A 393 -11.44 1.98 -10.86
N GLU A 394 -11.19 0.99 -11.71
CA GLU A 394 -9.91 0.33 -11.87
C GLU A 394 -9.44 0.43 -13.32
N PHE A 395 -8.13 0.37 -13.51
CA PHE A 395 -7.50 0.45 -14.82
C PHE A 395 -6.53 -0.70 -15.02
N GLU A 396 -6.86 -1.57 -15.96
CA GLU A 396 -6.01 -2.66 -16.40
C GLU A 396 -5.44 -2.36 -17.78
N TYR A 397 -4.22 -2.83 -18.02
CA TYR A 397 -3.58 -2.73 -19.32
C TYR A 397 -2.73 -3.96 -19.63
N ALA A 398 -2.52 -4.21 -20.92
CA ALA A 398 -1.61 -5.24 -21.40
C ALA A 398 -0.53 -4.59 -22.25
N GLU A 399 0.71 -5.06 -22.08
CA GLU A 399 1.87 -4.61 -22.86
C GLU A 399 2.35 -5.68 -23.84
N ASP A 400 2.98 -5.24 -24.92
CA ASP A 400 3.61 -6.14 -25.88
C ASP A 400 4.74 -6.95 -25.22
N GLY A 401 4.67 -8.27 -25.35
CA GLY A 401 5.64 -9.22 -24.80
C GLY A 401 5.39 -9.68 -23.37
N ASP A 402 4.45 -9.08 -22.65
CA ASP A 402 4.05 -9.55 -21.30
C ASP A 402 2.96 -10.64 -21.42
N GLU A 403 3.05 -11.69 -20.59
CA GLU A 403 2.11 -12.83 -20.63
C GLU A 403 0.77 -12.57 -19.90
N ARG A 404 0.68 -11.50 -19.11
CA ARG A 404 -0.50 -11.12 -18.31
C ARG A 404 -0.72 -9.61 -18.33
N SER A 405 -1.97 -9.18 -18.12
CA SER A 405 -2.30 -7.79 -17.86
C SER A 405 -1.73 -7.33 -16.51
N SER A 406 -1.54 -6.01 -16.39
CA SER A 406 -1.09 -5.31 -15.19
C SER A 406 -2.10 -4.22 -14.83
N PHE A 407 -2.08 -3.77 -13.57
CA PHE A 407 -2.85 -2.60 -13.13
C PHE A 407 -2.05 -1.33 -13.35
N GLY A 408 -2.70 -0.32 -13.96
CA GLY A 408 -2.15 1.01 -14.10
C GLY A 408 -2.46 1.87 -12.88
N VAL A 409 -1.97 3.11 -12.89
CA VAL A 409 -2.24 4.07 -11.81
C VAL A 409 -3.59 4.73 -12.06
N VAL A 410 -4.43 4.78 -11.04
CA VAL A 410 -5.68 5.54 -11.06
C VAL A 410 -5.53 6.75 -10.14
N GLU A 411 -5.62 7.95 -10.71
CA GLU A 411 -5.58 9.21 -9.97
C GLU A 411 -6.97 9.85 -9.98
N LEU A 412 -7.59 9.94 -8.80
CA LEU A 412 -8.82 10.69 -8.62
C LEU A 412 -8.50 12.17 -8.41
N SER A 413 -9.32 13.03 -9.02
CA SER A 413 -9.20 14.48 -8.94
C SER A 413 -10.57 15.12 -8.92
N GLY A 414 -10.66 16.36 -8.45
CA GLY A 414 -11.93 17.08 -8.30
C GLY A 414 -12.19 17.45 -6.85
N ALA A 415 -13.12 18.38 -6.63
CA ALA A 415 -13.51 18.85 -5.31
C ALA A 415 -14.14 17.73 -4.46
N PHE A 416 -14.67 16.69 -5.10
CA PHE A 416 -15.36 15.59 -4.44
C PHE A 416 -14.69 14.23 -4.64
N ALA A 417 -13.38 14.20 -4.91
CA ALA A 417 -12.64 12.96 -5.15
C ALA A 417 -12.69 11.98 -3.97
N ASP A 418 -12.68 12.51 -2.74
CA ASP A 418 -12.70 11.71 -1.52
C ASP A 418 -14.09 11.14 -1.17
N ASN A 419 -15.16 11.85 -1.56
CA ASN A 419 -16.54 11.55 -1.19
C ASN A 419 -16.73 11.29 0.33
N ASN A 420 -16.04 12.07 1.17
CA ASN A 420 -16.09 11.91 2.63
C ASN A 420 -15.95 13.28 3.33
N LEU A 421 -16.11 13.29 4.66
CA LEU A 421 -15.68 14.38 5.51
C LEU A 421 -14.16 14.28 5.72
N VAL A 422 -13.44 15.34 5.37
CA VAL A 422 -11.98 15.36 5.35
C VAL A 422 -11.48 16.41 6.34
N LEU A 423 -10.56 16.01 7.21
CA LEU A 423 -9.73 16.90 8.01
C LEU A 423 -8.38 17.07 7.30
N THR A 424 -8.11 18.26 6.79
CA THR A 424 -6.77 18.63 6.30
C THR A 424 -6.01 19.33 7.41
N VAL A 425 -4.78 18.91 7.68
CA VAL A 425 -3.90 19.49 8.69
C VAL A 425 -2.60 19.93 8.04
N ASP A 426 -2.21 21.19 8.22
CA ASP A 426 -0.90 21.67 7.81
C ASP A 426 0.09 21.46 8.98
N PRO A 427 0.97 20.45 8.93
CA PRO A 427 1.90 20.17 10.02
C PRO A 427 2.96 21.26 10.20
N THR A 428 3.11 22.18 9.23
CA THR A 428 4.08 23.27 9.27
C THR A 428 3.56 24.51 9.98
N THR A 429 2.25 24.76 9.91
CA THR A 429 1.60 25.90 10.58
C THR A 429 0.82 25.48 11.82
N GLY A 430 0.36 24.24 11.89
CA GLY A 430 -0.58 23.74 12.90
C GLY A 430 -2.05 23.92 12.50
N GLU A 431 -2.33 24.54 11.37
CA GLU A 431 -3.69 24.87 10.94
C GLU A 431 -4.46 23.60 10.55
N GLY A 432 -5.72 23.50 10.98
CA GLY A 432 -6.67 22.46 10.57
C GLY A 432 -7.85 23.01 9.77
N GLN A 433 -8.37 22.21 8.85
CA GLN A 433 -9.60 22.50 8.11
C GLN A 433 -10.47 21.25 8.02
N LEU A 434 -11.73 21.36 8.44
CA LEU A 434 -12.74 20.33 8.21
C LEU A 434 -13.55 20.67 6.96
N ARG A 435 -13.60 19.77 5.98
CA ARG A 435 -14.31 19.97 4.72
C ARG A 435 -15.19 18.80 4.36
N ASN A 436 -16.42 19.07 3.94
CA ASN A 436 -17.24 18.07 3.27
C ASN A 436 -16.80 17.92 1.81
N SER A 437 -15.86 17.01 1.55
CA SER A 437 -15.35 16.70 0.21
C SER A 437 -16.26 15.70 -0.53
N SER A 438 -17.58 15.89 -0.41
CA SER A 438 -18.60 15.10 -1.10
C SER A 438 -19.60 16.00 -1.84
N PRO A 439 -20.31 15.49 -2.86
CA PRO A 439 -21.34 16.25 -3.56
C PRO A 439 -22.67 16.30 -2.77
N PHE A 440 -22.72 15.75 -1.57
CA PHE A 440 -23.93 15.63 -0.75
C PHE A 440 -24.00 16.71 0.32
N ILE A 441 -25.21 17.14 0.65
CA ILE A 441 -25.45 17.82 1.93
C ILE A 441 -25.56 16.72 2.98
N ILE A 442 -24.72 16.77 4.00
CA ILE A 442 -24.70 15.78 5.09
C ILE A 442 -25.32 16.36 6.36
N GLN A 443 -25.92 15.48 7.16
CA GLN A 443 -26.48 15.78 8.47
C GLN A 443 -25.57 15.20 9.55
N VAL A 444 -24.95 16.05 10.36
CA VAL A 444 -23.95 15.65 11.35
C VAL A 444 -24.42 16.01 12.76
N GLN A 445 -24.20 15.12 13.72
CA GLN A 445 -24.54 15.30 15.13
C GLN A 445 -23.34 15.55 16.05
N GLY A 446 -22.13 15.48 15.51
CA GLY A 446 -20.89 15.71 16.24
C GLY A 446 -19.69 15.17 15.50
N TYR A 447 -18.50 15.59 15.91
CA TYR A 447 -17.24 15.04 15.46
C TYR A 447 -16.20 15.00 16.59
N SER A 448 -15.23 14.11 16.43
CA SER A 448 -14.07 13.95 17.30
C SER A 448 -12.82 13.84 16.44
N VAL A 449 -11.84 14.69 16.70
CA VAL A 449 -10.47 14.49 16.21
C VAL A 449 -9.67 13.89 17.34
N LEU A 450 -9.03 12.73 17.11
CA LEU A 450 -8.30 11.98 18.13
C LEU A 450 -6.82 11.93 17.77
N SER A 451 -5.94 11.92 18.78
CA SER A 451 -4.50 11.66 18.65
C SER A 451 -4.07 10.60 19.66
N GLY A 452 -3.30 9.59 19.23
CA GLY A 452 -2.73 8.60 20.13
C GLY A 452 -1.51 9.12 20.90
N SER A 453 -0.82 10.08 20.32
CA SER A 453 0.44 10.67 20.80
C SER A 453 0.24 11.96 21.61
N GLY A 454 -0.94 12.56 21.58
CA GLY A 454 -1.22 13.83 22.23
C GLY A 454 -0.82 15.05 21.38
N SER A 455 -0.98 14.95 20.06
CA SER A 455 -0.49 15.96 19.09
C SER A 455 -1.47 17.12 18.82
N LEU A 456 -2.57 17.23 19.58
CA LEU A 456 -3.57 18.30 19.41
C LEU A 456 -3.26 19.50 20.30
N ASP A 457 -3.49 20.71 19.78
CA ASP A 457 -3.40 21.98 20.50
C ASP A 457 -4.81 22.49 20.82
N ASP A 458 -5.35 22.05 21.95
CA ASP A 458 -6.69 22.44 22.42
C ASP A 458 -6.78 23.93 22.79
N ALA A 459 -5.64 24.58 23.06
CA ALA A 459 -5.59 25.98 23.46
C ALA A 459 -5.73 26.95 22.27
N ASN A 460 -5.28 26.55 21.07
CA ASN A 460 -5.35 27.35 19.85
C ASN A 460 -6.36 26.82 18.81
N TRP A 461 -7.02 25.69 19.10
CA TRP A 461 -8.15 25.20 18.33
C TRP A 461 -9.30 26.22 18.29
N THR A 462 -9.85 26.42 17.09
CA THR A 462 -11.07 27.19 16.85
C THR A 462 -12.22 26.23 16.55
N SER A 463 -13.08 26.00 17.55
CA SER A 463 -14.27 25.17 17.40
C SER A 463 -15.30 25.75 16.42
N LEU A 464 -16.18 24.92 15.87
CA LEU A 464 -17.31 25.35 15.04
C LEU A 464 -18.29 26.22 15.85
N GLU A 465 -18.50 25.95 17.14
CA GLU A 465 -19.26 26.82 18.05
C GLU A 465 -18.68 28.25 18.04
N SER A 466 -17.37 28.37 18.27
CA SER A 466 -16.66 29.66 18.33
C SER A 466 -16.46 30.30 16.94
N GLY A 467 -16.45 29.49 15.89
CA GLY A 467 -16.32 29.86 14.47
C GLY A 467 -17.61 30.34 13.79
N SER A 468 -18.70 30.55 14.56
CA SER A 468 -20.02 31.02 14.09
C SER A 468 -20.90 29.97 13.38
N ALA A 469 -20.64 28.67 13.54
CA ALA A 469 -21.54 27.63 13.06
C ALA A 469 -22.69 27.41 14.06
N ALA A 470 -23.91 27.82 13.70
CA ALA A 470 -25.06 27.72 14.60
C ALA A 470 -25.43 26.26 14.92
N GLY A 471 -25.62 25.97 16.22
CA GLY A 471 -26.12 24.68 16.71
C GLY A 471 -25.06 23.67 17.15
N TRP A 472 -23.78 24.03 17.08
CA TRP A 472 -22.66 23.27 17.64
C TRP A 472 -22.39 23.72 19.08
N ASP A 473 -22.09 22.75 19.95
CA ASP A 473 -21.66 22.95 21.33
C ASP A 473 -20.32 22.22 21.55
N ASP A 474 -19.37 22.90 22.19
CA ASP A 474 -18.08 22.33 22.61
C ASP A 474 -18.28 21.16 23.59
N ALA A 475 -17.56 20.07 23.35
CA ALA A 475 -17.46 18.94 24.27
C ALA A 475 -16.08 18.90 24.95
N ALA A 476 -15.94 18.04 25.95
CA ALA A 476 -14.68 17.91 26.68
C ALA A 476 -13.54 17.58 25.70
N SER A 477 -12.53 18.44 25.66
CA SER A 477 -11.39 18.35 24.74
C SER A 477 -10.08 18.51 25.50
N ASP A 478 -9.02 17.91 24.98
CA ASP A 478 -7.66 17.90 25.50
C ASP A 478 -6.64 17.59 24.38
N GLU A 479 -5.37 17.42 24.74
CA GLU A 479 -4.27 17.10 23.80
C GLU A 479 -4.48 15.78 23.02
N PHE A 480 -5.37 14.89 23.49
CA PHE A 480 -5.69 13.62 22.84
C PHE A 480 -7.01 13.65 22.06
N SER A 481 -7.87 14.63 22.28
CA SER A 481 -9.14 14.73 21.56
C SER A 481 -9.73 16.14 21.49
N LEU A 482 -10.17 16.55 20.31
CA LEU A 482 -10.98 17.75 20.09
C LEU A 482 -12.38 17.34 19.68
N ASN A 483 -13.39 17.72 20.47
CA ASN A 483 -14.73 17.15 20.38
C ASN A 483 -15.79 18.25 20.31
N GLU A 484 -16.71 18.14 19.35
CA GLU A 484 -17.92 18.96 19.29
C GLU A 484 -19.16 18.11 19.00
N LEU A 485 -20.30 18.59 19.45
CA LEU A 485 -21.58 17.91 19.29
C LEU A 485 -22.70 18.89 18.96
N VAL A 486 -23.72 18.37 18.28
CA VAL A 486 -24.97 19.07 17.98
C VAL A 486 -26.02 18.51 18.93
N PRO A 487 -26.30 19.18 20.06
CA PRO A 487 -27.10 18.61 21.14
C PRO A 487 -28.59 18.49 20.80
N THR A 488 -29.06 19.14 19.73
CA THR A 488 -30.46 19.09 19.29
C THR A 488 -30.54 19.09 17.76
N GLY A 489 -31.13 18.04 17.20
CA GLY A 489 -31.29 17.91 15.75
C GLY A 489 -29.98 17.53 15.06
N ASP A 490 -29.79 18.04 13.85
CA ASP A 490 -28.62 17.78 13.02
C ASP A 490 -28.08 19.11 12.46
N ALA A 491 -26.75 19.25 12.40
CA ALA A 491 -26.11 20.31 11.64
C ALA A 491 -26.00 19.90 10.17
N LEU A 492 -26.33 20.82 9.27
CA LEU A 492 -26.15 20.61 7.83
C LEU A 492 -24.77 21.10 7.42
N ILE A 493 -23.97 20.23 6.82
CA ILE A 493 -22.74 20.61 6.14
C ILE A 493 -22.97 20.44 4.64
N GLY A 494 -22.97 21.55 3.90
CA GLY A 494 -23.18 21.57 2.47
C GLY A 494 -22.06 20.90 1.69
N ALA A 495 -22.33 20.51 0.44
CA ALA A 495 -21.31 19.98 -0.46
C ALA A 495 -20.16 20.99 -0.62
N GLY A 496 -18.93 20.55 -0.42
CA GLY A 496 -17.72 21.37 -0.53
C GLY A 496 -17.48 22.34 0.62
N GLN A 497 -18.44 22.50 1.55
CA GLN A 497 -18.35 23.46 2.65
C GLN A 497 -17.17 23.12 3.58
N SER A 498 -16.42 24.16 3.96
CA SER A 498 -15.23 24.05 4.81
C SER A 498 -15.32 24.93 6.06
N TYR A 499 -14.74 24.45 7.15
CA TYR A 499 -14.55 25.15 8.41
C TYR A 499 -13.07 25.15 8.76
N SER A 500 -12.50 26.33 9.05
CA SER A 500 -11.17 26.40 9.67
C SER A 500 -11.30 25.99 11.13
N LEU A 501 -10.38 25.16 11.58
CA LEU A 501 -10.26 24.71 12.96
C LEU A 501 -9.13 25.45 13.71
N GLY A 502 -8.57 26.51 13.12
CA GLY A 502 -7.44 27.24 13.68
C GLY A 502 -6.18 26.36 13.81
N ASP A 503 -5.26 26.78 14.68
CA ASP A 503 -4.00 26.09 14.94
C ASP A 503 -4.25 24.90 15.91
N MET A 504 -4.99 23.90 15.44
CA MET A 504 -5.42 22.75 16.25
C MET A 504 -4.38 21.64 16.41
N PHE A 505 -3.28 21.71 15.66
CA PHE A 505 -2.22 20.70 15.64
C PHE A 505 -0.89 21.28 16.13
N LEU A 506 -0.20 20.53 17.00
CA LEU A 506 1.12 20.94 17.48
C LEU A 506 2.16 20.80 16.37
N VAL A 507 2.82 21.91 16.01
CA VAL A 507 3.89 21.89 15.01
C VAL A 507 5.02 20.96 15.45
N GLY A 508 5.27 19.92 14.66
CA GLY A 508 6.23 18.86 14.97
C GLY A 508 5.69 17.71 15.83
N GLY A 509 4.37 17.67 16.08
CA GLY A 509 3.67 16.51 16.62
C GLY A 509 3.66 15.33 15.64
N ASP A 510 3.28 14.16 16.14
CA ASP A 510 3.17 12.96 15.31
C ASP A 510 1.94 13.05 14.40
N GLU A 511 2.07 12.66 13.14
CA GLU A 511 0.99 12.65 12.15
C GLU A 511 0.07 11.43 12.35
N ASP A 512 -0.62 11.39 13.49
CA ASP A 512 -1.39 10.23 13.97
C ASP A 512 -2.89 10.46 14.16
N LEU A 513 -3.43 11.54 13.60
CA LEU A 513 -4.80 11.93 13.86
C LEU A 513 -5.81 11.02 13.18
N THR A 514 -6.95 10.80 13.86
CA THR A 514 -8.14 10.18 13.27
C THR A 514 -9.35 11.09 13.42
N LEU A 515 -10.21 11.15 12.42
CA LEU A 515 -11.48 11.87 12.43
C LEU A 515 -12.63 10.88 12.57
N GLU A 516 -13.47 11.07 13.59
CA GLU A 516 -14.75 10.38 13.75
C GLU A 516 -15.88 11.41 13.72
N PHE A 517 -17.03 11.04 13.16
CA PHE A 517 -18.21 11.89 13.17
C PHE A 517 -19.49 11.07 13.22
N VAL A 518 -20.56 11.68 13.72
CA VAL A 518 -21.88 11.06 13.79
C VAL A 518 -22.71 11.55 12.62
N LEU A 519 -22.90 10.71 11.61
CA LEU A 519 -23.76 10.99 10.45
C LEU A 519 -25.20 10.55 10.75
N SER A 520 -26.17 11.41 10.47
CA SER A 520 -27.58 11.06 10.49
C SER A 520 -28.02 10.63 9.09
N VAL A 521 -28.43 9.37 8.94
CA VAL A 521 -28.94 8.81 7.67
C VAL A 521 -30.37 8.33 7.91
N ASP A 522 -31.33 8.92 7.20
CA ASP A 522 -32.76 8.63 7.36
C ASP A 522 -33.26 8.71 8.83
N GLY A 523 -32.66 9.61 9.62
CA GLY A 523 -32.98 9.81 11.04
C GLY A 523 -32.33 8.80 12.00
N VAL A 524 -31.38 8.00 11.52
CA VAL A 524 -30.57 7.08 12.32
C VAL A 524 -29.15 7.65 12.44
N ALA A 525 -28.67 7.80 13.68
CA ALA A 525 -27.31 8.23 13.96
C ALA A 525 -26.32 7.06 13.78
N GLU A 526 -25.32 7.26 12.95
CA GLU A 526 -24.25 6.31 12.65
C GLU A 526 -22.89 6.96 12.93
N VAL A 527 -22.04 6.28 13.69
CA VAL A 527 -20.63 6.71 13.83
C VAL A 527 -19.89 6.29 12.55
N ARG A 528 -19.25 7.24 11.90
CA ARG A 528 -18.43 7.05 10.70
C ARG A 528 -17.04 7.62 10.92
N GLN A 529 -16.07 7.07 10.20
CA GLN A 529 -14.72 7.61 10.15
C GLN A 529 -14.57 8.53 8.93
N GLY A 530 -14.02 9.71 9.18
CA GLY A 530 -13.61 10.64 8.14
C GLY A 530 -12.21 10.33 7.64
N LEU A 531 -11.71 11.15 6.72
CA LEU A 531 -10.33 11.08 6.26
C LEU A 531 -9.50 12.16 6.95
N VAL A 532 -8.24 11.86 7.21
CA VAL A 532 -7.23 12.84 7.65
C VAL A 532 -6.18 12.94 6.56
N GLN A 533 -5.84 14.16 6.16
CA GLN A 533 -4.82 14.46 5.16
C GLN A 533 -3.84 15.48 5.74
N TYR A 534 -2.53 15.20 5.63
CA TYR A 534 -1.49 16.15 6.03
C TYR A 534 -0.94 16.90 4.82
N GLY A 535 -0.87 18.21 4.92
CA GLY A 535 -0.36 19.08 3.87
C GLY A 535 -0.86 20.51 3.99
N ALA A 536 -0.27 21.39 3.17
CA ALA A 536 -0.66 22.79 3.14
C ALA A 536 -2.15 22.94 2.81
N ILE A 537 -2.88 23.66 3.67
CA ILE A 537 -4.28 24.02 3.41
C ILE A 537 -4.28 25.07 2.29
N PRO A 538 -4.91 24.81 1.13
CA PRO A 538 -4.92 25.77 0.03
C PRO A 538 -5.53 27.09 0.48
N ALA A 539 -4.82 28.19 0.26
CA ALA A 539 -5.38 29.52 0.48
C ALA A 539 -6.69 29.65 -0.31
N GLY A 540 -7.78 29.96 0.38
CA GLY A 540 -9.12 30.00 -0.22
C GLY A 540 -9.19 30.95 -1.42
N VAL A 541 -10.08 30.65 -2.36
CA VAL A 541 -10.20 31.41 -3.61
C VAL A 541 -10.75 32.80 -3.27
N PRO A 542 -10.06 33.91 -3.58
CA PRO A 542 -10.60 35.23 -3.25
C PRO A 542 -11.96 35.47 -3.90
N GLY A 543 -12.98 35.76 -3.09
CA GLY A 543 -14.38 35.90 -3.49
C GLY A 543 -15.26 34.66 -3.24
N ASP A 544 -14.69 33.53 -2.86
CA ASP A 544 -15.39 32.29 -2.49
C ASP A 544 -15.73 32.37 -1.00
N TYR A 545 -16.93 32.86 -0.71
CA TYR A 545 -17.38 33.21 0.63
C TYR A 545 -17.91 32.01 1.42
N ASN A 546 -18.20 30.89 0.76
CA ASN A 546 -18.53 29.63 1.43
C ASN A 546 -17.35 28.64 1.49
N ASN A 547 -16.17 29.03 0.99
CA ASN A 547 -14.93 28.23 0.93
C ASN A 547 -15.10 26.90 0.16
N ASN A 548 -16.02 26.81 -0.80
CA ASN A 548 -16.26 25.55 -1.53
C ASN A 548 -15.23 25.28 -2.65
N GLY A 549 -14.29 26.20 -2.86
CA GLY A 549 -13.23 26.17 -3.86
C GLY A 549 -13.60 26.85 -5.18
N ILE A 550 -14.80 27.42 -5.31
CA ILE A 550 -15.34 28.03 -6.54
C ILE A 550 -16.12 29.29 -6.18
N VAL A 551 -15.87 30.39 -6.88
CA VAL A 551 -16.67 31.61 -6.77
C VAL A 551 -17.92 31.48 -7.63
N ASP A 552 -19.08 31.22 -7.05
CA ASP A 552 -20.35 31.04 -7.76
C ASP A 552 -21.55 31.76 -7.12
N ALA A 553 -22.76 31.42 -7.55
CA ALA A 553 -23.99 32.05 -7.07
C ALA A 553 -24.33 31.71 -5.61
N ALA A 554 -23.77 30.66 -5.02
CA ALA A 554 -23.96 30.32 -3.62
C ALA A 554 -23.25 31.33 -2.71
N ASP A 555 -22.07 31.83 -3.09
CA ASP A 555 -21.34 32.86 -2.34
C ASP A 555 -22.11 34.17 -2.21
N TYR A 556 -22.90 34.51 -3.23
CA TYR A 556 -23.78 35.67 -3.19
C TYR A 556 -24.74 35.63 -1.99
N THR A 557 -25.23 34.44 -1.65
CA THR A 557 -26.14 34.30 -0.51
C THR A 557 -25.41 34.49 0.82
N ILE A 558 -24.17 34.03 0.94
CA ILE A 558 -23.33 34.27 2.12
C ILE A 558 -23.06 35.76 2.28
N TRP A 559 -22.65 36.45 1.22
CA TRP A 559 -22.46 37.91 1.26
C TRP A 559 -23.73 38.62 1.73
N ARG A 560 -24.85 38.33 1.06
CA ARG A 560 -26.12 39.04 1.30
C ARG A 560 -26.60 38.86 2.74
N ASP A 561 -26.45 37.67 3.30
CA ASP A 561 -26.96 37.34 4.62
C ASP A 561 -26.06 37.90 5.75
N ASN A 562 -24.81 38.27 5.43
CA ASN A 562 -23.84 38.83 6.37
C ASN A 562 -23.63 40.36 6.23
N VAL A 563 -24.40 41.08 5.41
CA VAL A 563 -24.28 42.54 5.23
C VAL A 563 -24.38 43.28 6.58
N GLY A 564 -23.33 44.02 6.93
CA GLY A 564 -23.22 44.72 8.21
C GLY A 564 -21.86 44.52 8.89
N PRO A 565 -21.75 44.77 10.20
CA PRO A 565 -20.52 44.51 10.95
C PRO A 565 -20.15 43.03 10.91
N GLY A 566 -18.91 42.70 10.52
CA GLY A 566 -18.45 41.33 10.33
C GLY A 566 -17.36 41.23 9.26
N SER A 567 -17.01 40.01 8.86
CA SER A 567 -16.08 39.73 7.76
C SER A 567 -16.57 38.51 6.99
N LEU A 568 -16.22 38.41 5.72
CA LEU A 568 -16.48 37.22 4.90
C LEU A 568 -15.21 36.36 4.75
N PRO A 569 -15.34 35.03 4.69
CA PRO A 569 -14.25 34.17 4.22
C PRO A 569 -13.73 34.65 2.87
N ASN A 570 -12.43 34.58 2.63
CA ASN A 570 -11.81 34.97 1.34
C ASN A 570 -12.19 36.35 0.78
N GLU A 571 -12.56 37.33 1.63
CA GLU A 571 -12.93 38.70 1.20
C GLU A 571 -11.79 39.51 0.57
N GLY A 572 -10.59 38.94 0.49
CA GLY A 572 -9.42 39.58 -0.10
C GLY A 572 -8.95 40.84 0.64
N GLY A 573 -9.43 41.04 1.88
CA GLY A 573 -9.17 42.22 2.69
C GLY A 573 -9.76 43.51 2.12
N ILE A 574 -10.82 43.41 1.32
CA ILE A 574 -11.43 44.55 0.61
C ILE A 574 -12.18 45.50 1.56
N SER A 575 -12.90 44.95 2.53
CA SER A 575 -13.62 45.72 3.56
C SER A 575 -13.46 45.10 4.95
N PRO A 576 -12.24 45.17 5.54
CA PRO A 576 -11.97 44.50 6.81
C PRO A 576 -12.88 44.99 7.94
N GLY A 577 -13.60 44.05 8.55
CA GLY A 577 -14.48 44.31 9.70
C GLY A 577 -15.84 44.92 9.35
N THR A 578 -16.23 45.01 8.07
CA THR A 578 -17.60 45.30 7.64
C THR A 578 -17.91 44.64 6.31
N VAL A 579 -18.96 43.84 6.25
CA VAL A 579 -19.47 43.27 4.99
C VAL A 579 -20.34 44.29 4.28
N ASP A 580 -19.91 44.79 3.13
CA ASP A 580 -20.62 45.83 2.38
C ASP A 580 -20.63 45.61 0.85
N ASN A 581 -20.99 46.64 0.09
CA ASN A 581 -21.08 46.53 -1.37
C ASN A 581 -19.72 46.35 -2.07
N ALA A 582 -18.60 46.65 -1.41
CA ALA A 582 -17.26 46.40 -1.92
C ALA A 582 -16.98 44.90 -2.00
N ASP A 583 -17.46 44.12 -1.02
CA ASP A 583 -17.42 42.66 -1.05
C ASP A 583 -18.27 42.10 -2.20
N TYR A 584 -19.48 42.59 -2.39
CA TYR A 584 -20.31 42.21 -3.54
C TYR A 584 -19.60 42.47 -4.88
N ALA A 585 -19.01 43.66 -5.04
CA ALA A 585 -18.27 44.01 -6.24
C ALA A 585 -17.04 43.11 -6.43
N PHE A 586 -16.38 42.73 -5.33
CA PHE A 586 -15.25 41.81 -5.32
C PHE A 586 -15.67 40.41 -5.77
N TRP A 587 -16.68 39.81 -5.14
CA TRP A 587 -17.29 38.54 -5.58
C TRP A 587 -17.69 38.58 -7.06
N ALA A 588 -18.43 39.61 -7.49
CA ALA A 588 -18.90 39.73 -8.87
C ALA A 588 -17.73 39.80 -9.87
N SER A 589 -16.61 40.44 -9.48
CA SER A 589 -15.38 40.49 -10.30
C SER A 589 -14.63 39.17 -10.38
N ARG A 590 -14.93 38.23 -9.48
CA ARG A 590 -14.28 36.93 -9.33
C ARG A 590 -15.18 35.75 -9.70
N TYR A 591 -16.44 35.99 -10.02
CA TYR A 591 -17.39 34.95 -10.42
C TYR A 591 -16.81 34.00 -11.48
N GLY A 592 -16.81 32.70 -11.18
CA GLY A 592 -16.23 31.63 -11.98
C GLY A 592 -14.75 31.33 -11.68
N SER A 593 -14.12 31.99 -10.72
CA SER A 593 -12.76 31.63 -10.27
C SER A 593 -12.80 30.32 -9.48
N THR A 594 -11.84 29.43 -9.69
CA THR A 594 -11.74 28.14 -8.97
C THR A 594 -10.34 27.97 -8.35
N SER A 595 -10.22 27.12 -7.33
CA SER A 595 -8.92 26.67 -6.84
C SER A 595 -8.30 25.75 -7.90
N GLY A 596 -7.06 26.07 -8.31
CA GLY A 596 -6.32 25.25 -9.28
C GLY A 596 -6.48 25.62 -10.75
N VAL A 597 -5.75 26.65 -11.19
CA VAL A 597 -5.23 26.72 -12.57
C VAL A 597 -3.79 27.22 -12.49
N GLY A 598 -2.83 26.32 -12.74
CA GLY A 598 -1.45 26.71 -12.99
C GLY A 598 -1.39 27.75 -14.12
N ALA A 599 -0.56 28.77 -13.93
CA ALA A 599 -0.43 29.92 -14.84
C ALA A 599 -0.34 29.51 -16.32
N GLY A 600 -1.46 29.58 -17.03
CA GLY A 600 -1.60 29.32 -18.46
C GLY A 600 -2.52 30.35 -19.08
N ALA A 601 -1.92 31.43 -19.58
CA ALA A 601 -2.45 32.54 -20.35
C ALA A 601 -3.94 32.52 -20.81
N GLY A 602 -4.71 33.48 -20.27
CA GLY A 602 -5.53 34.37 -21.09
C GLY A 602 -6.90 33.89 -21.56
N ALA A 603 -7.87 33.77 -20.65
CA ALA A 603 -9.28 33.94 -20.98
C ALA A 603 -9.78 35.26 -20.38
N ALA A 604 -10.19 36.21 -21.24
CA ALA A 604 -10.83 37.44 -20.79
C ALA A 604 -12.21 37.14 -20.18
N PRO A 605 -12.64 37.85 -19.12
CA PRO A 605 -13.96 37.64 -18.55
C PRO A 605 -15.05 37.95 -19.59
N ALA A 606 -15.98 37.02 -19.78
CA ALA A 606 -17.20 37.27 -20.51
C ALA A 606 -18.02 38.30 -19.74
N SER A 607 -18.23 39.48 -20.32
CA SER A 607 -19.12 40.50 -19.77
C SER A 607 -20.53 39.93 -19.69
N VAL A 608 -21.03 39.71 -18.47
CA VAL A 608 -22.40 39.28 -18.22
C VAL A 608 -23.36 40.42 -18.59
N PRO A 609 -24.51 40.14 -19.23
CA PRO A 609 -25.49 41.15 -19.61
C PRO A 609 -26.15 41.80 -18.38
N GLU A 610 -26.13 43.13 -18.28
CA GLU A 610 -26.93 43.84 -17.30
C GLU A 610 -28.43 43.57 -17.53
N PRO A 611 -29.25 43.36 -16.48
CA PRO A 611 -30.71 43.31 -16.61
C PRO A 611 -31.20 44.61 -17.25
N GLY A 612 -31.92 44.53 -18.37
CA GLY A 612 -32.41 45.68 -19.15
C GLY A 612 -33.43 46.60 -18.45
N ALA A 613 -33.45 46.66 -17.12
CA ALA A 613 -34.34 47.49 -16.31
C ALA A 613 -34.15 48.99 -16.60
N LEU A 614 -32.92 49.45 -16.83
CA LEU A 614 -32.66 50.85 -17.18
C LEU A 614 -33.14 51.20 -18.59
N ALA A 615 -33.04 50.28 -19.54
CA ALA A 615 -33.60 50.46 -20.88
C ALA A 615 -35.14 50.53 -20.80
N ALA A 616 -35.80 49.66 -20.04
CA ALA A 616 -37.25 49.67 -19.88
C ALA A 616 -37.78 50.98 -19.25
N VAL A 617 -37.04 51.56 -18.28
CA VAL A 617 -37.38 52.86 -17.68
C VAL A 617 -37.19 54.02 -18.68
N LEU A 618 -36.12 54.02 -19.48
CA LEU A 618 -35.89 55.05 -20.50
C LEU A 618 -36.95 55.02 -21.62
N TRP A 619 -37.34 53.83 -22.07
CA TRP A 619 -38.41 53.66 -23.07
C TRP A 619 -39.79 54.06 -22.51
N GLY A 620 -40.06 53.77 -21.24
CA GLY A 620 -41.27 54.21 -20.54
C GLY A 620 -41.39 55.73 -20.43
N LEU A 621 -40.29 56.43 -20.14
CA LEU A 621 -40.26 57.89 -20.02
C LEU A 621 -40.41 58.59 -21.40
N LEU A 622 -39.86 58.01 -22.47
CA LEU A 622 -40.01 58.55 -23.82
C LEU A 622 -41.44 58.37 -24.37
N ALA A 623 -42.12 57.27 -24.05
CA ALA A 623 -43.52 57.06 -24.41
C ALA A 623 -44.48 58.01 -23.67
N ALA A 624 -44.19 58.35 -22.42
CA ALA A 624 -44.99 59.29 -21.62
C ALA A 624 -44.90 60.74 -22.15
N CYS A 625 -43.74 61.17 -22.65
CA CYS A 625 -43.56 62.51 -23.22
C CYS A 625 -44.25 62.69 -24.60
N GLY A 626 -44.42 61.61 -25.38
CA GLY A 626 -45.09 61.66 -26.69
C GLY A 626 -46.61 61.86 -26.64
N LEU A 627 -47.27 61.44 -25.55
CA LEU A 627 -48.73 61.53 -25.39
C LEU A 627 -49.22 62.90 -24.91
N VAL A 628 -48.35 63.72 -24.31
CA VAL A 628 -48.70 65.08 -23.85
C VAL A 628 -48.65 66.10 -25.00
N ALA A 629 -47.88 65.84 -26.07
CA ALA A 629 -47.68 66.77 -27.19
C ALA A 629 -48.80 66.76 -28.27
N ARG A 630 -49.81 65.88 -28.19
CA ARG A 630 -50.88 65.74 -29.20
C ARG A 630 -52.22 66.43 -28.89
N ARG A 631 -52.33 67.21 -27.81
CA ARG A 631 -53.52 68.04 -27.57
C ARG A 631 -53.33 69.45 -28.13
N ARG A 632 -53.64 69.64 -29.42
CA ARG A 632 -53.93 70.98 -29.99
C ARG A 632 -55.43 71.11 -30.30
N PRO A 633 -56.02 72.28 -30.03
CA PRO A 633 -57.47 72.49 -29.99
C PRO A 633 -58.08 72.60 -31.39
N ALA A 634 -59.28 72.04 -31.57
CA ALA A 634 -60.10 72.22 -32.74
C ALA A 634 -60.67 73.66 -32.77
N PHE A 635 -60.30 74.42 -33.80
CA PHE A 635 -61.02 75.61 -34.24
C PHE A 635 -61.74 75.26 -35.53
N CYS A 636 -63.07 75.34 -35.55
CA CYS A 636 -63.84 75.39 -36.79
C CYS A 636 -64.89 76.50 -36.65
N ARG A 637 -64.79 77.50 -37.53
CA ARG A 637 -65.73 78.61 -37.74
C ARG A 637 -66.51 78.32 -39.01
N VAL A 638 -67.84 78.36 -38.95
CA VAL A 638 -68.72 79.15 -39.83
C VAL A 638 -69.87 79.65 -38.96
#